data_AF-A0A179I3T4-F1
#
_entry.id   AF-A0A179I3T4-F1
#
_cell.length_a   1.000
_cell.length_b   1.000
_cell.length_c   1.000
_cell.angle_alpha   90.00
_cell.angle_beta   90.00
_cell.angle_gamma   90.00
#
_symmetry.space_group_name_H-M   'P 1'
#
loop_
_entity.id
_entity.type
_entity.pdbx_description
1 polymer ?
#
loop_
_entity_poly.entity_id
_entity_poly.type
_entity_poly.pdbx_seq_one_letter_code
_entity_poly.pdbx_strand_id
1 'polypeptide(L)'
;MAGQLLFLLAQISGRNSQPQCSAFLEGGQEPSELSASERSVLQYRPWHKQVERHPVQSDLAWQLIGFTLAFSISLVRGTRTRKLRSLPTGADGCSGVAESLAHRSKPVRYVTFPITLPFNSSLLSVSTSRCIADIQLSRPRWLGCVAWHESVGADTKEQEKENKDDPADVVLTRSAGAAGSCQPSRALLQQVAEGQRRHILLPQALFASLALPVIWVAIPHNTRPWLYHSRWLVFTLALLINYEQAARASSTNVAWAVVSGLMSTYGTMLCFQHMILTNPQRDAARIIRVPCSKDPKTTCMNDGRNKAPSRIPVELERAARCEPAATQPPFRARRDAGSLTQMRTASRSEIDANSCYIWQRFPSDAPLLDRLGWATDLVLSLRGAGWSSSISILPKPEKPTPIEDGHPVCIASVPSVTKYGFEYVHPPAAFLRHRLKVVTAACLMLDFLGTFMMKDPYFVFGRDRSVDYALPWYLDGLSAWRLEAYRQLFSISGAFAAVAAAYSLTDLVHYYATRYCNPSRNIPWMYASAFGSFGEVFDRGLAGFWGSWWHQTFRQQFLSPAAFLLKKGVIRKGSTAGNLVALLSCFAMSGLLHGMGSLSAVPHTKLWKQPVFFLLQGMGIIVQQQLSLLATGILPAASVPLRRAGNALFTLLWLYATAALFNDDMADMGLWLLEPVPFSVFRALGLGFPGDAVWRWDSSYLFRWHSGRYWWQSGITI
;
A
#
# COMPACT_ATOMS: atom_id res chain seq x y z
N MET A 1 -20.69 -17.91 21.76
CA MET A 1 -21.05 -17.11 20.56
C MET A 1 -20.78 -17.81 19.21
N ALA A 2 -20.01 -18.90 19.12
CA ALA A 2 -19.85 -19.66 17.88
C ALA A 2 -21.12 -20.42 17.40
N GLY A 3 -22.10 -20.68 18.28
CA GLY A 3 -23.35 -21.37 17.94
C GLY A 3 -24.39 -20.53 17.18
N GLN A 4 -24.37 -19.20 17.28
CA GLN A 4 -25.34 -18.34 16.60
C GLN A 4 -24.95 -18.00 15.15
N LEU A 5 -23.66 -18.12 14.80
CA LEU A 5 -23.16 -17.92 13.44
C LEU A 5 -23.44 -19.12 12.53
N LEU A 6 -23.49 -20.35 13.09
CA LEU A 6 -23.87 -21.56 12.36
C LEU A 6 -25.38 -21.65 12.09
N PHE A 7 -26.22 -21.07 12.95
CA PHE A 7 -27.68 -21.04 12.74
C PHE A 7 -28.10 -20.03 11.65
N LEU A 8 -27.38 -18.92 11.51
CA LEU A 8 -27.61 -17.92 10.46
C LEU A 8 -27.11 -18.36 9.07
N LEU A 9 -26.07 -19.19 9.01
CA LEU A 9 -25.57 -19.74 7.74
C LEU A 9 -26.41 -20.93 7.23
N ALA A 10 -27.09 -21.67 8.11
CA ALA A 10 -28.03 -22.72 7.72
C ALA A 10 -29.36 -22.16 7.16
N GLN A 11 -29.77 -20.96 7.54
CA GLN A 11 -31.00 -20.29 7.06
C GLN A 11 -30.85 -19.69 5.65
N ILE A 12 -29.62 -19.52 5.14
CA ILE A 12 -29.35 -18.87 3.84
C ILE A 12 -29.18 -19.88 2.69
N SER A 13 -29.15 -21.20 2.98
CA SER A 13 -28.91 -22.26 2.00
C SER A 13 -30.12 -23.17 1.73
N GLY A 14 -31.35 -22.75 2.03
CA GLY A 14 -32.54 -23.59 1.91
C GLY A 14 -33.62 -23.05 0.97
N ARG A 15 -33.85 -23.79 -0.14
CA ARG A 15 -35.07 -23.85 -0.99
C ARG A 15 -35.27 -22.79 -2.08
N ASN A 16 -35.15 -23.22 -3.34
CA ASN A 16 -36.36 -23.56 -4.13
C ASN A 16 -36.00 -24.34 -5.40
N SER A 17 -36.33 -25.63 -5.39
CA SER A 17 -36.56 -26.47 -6.56
C SER A 17 -38.08 -26.56 -6.77
N GLN A 18 -38.53 -26.44 -8.03
CA GLN A 18 -39.91 -26.63 -8.47
C GLN A 18 -40.45 -28.03 -8.15
N PRO A 19 -41.78 -28.22 -8.22
CA PRO A 19 -42.30 -28.91 -9.41
C PRO A 19 -43.60 -28.30 -10.01
N GLN A 20 -43.87 -28.75 -11.24
CA GLN A 20 -45.05 -28.51 -12.07
C GLN A 20 -46.34 -29.10 -11.47
N CYS A 21 -47.51 -28.46 -11.71
CA CYS A 21 -48.66 -29.03 -12.44
C CYS A 21 -49.95 -28.16 -12.34
N SER A 22 -50.54 -27.92 -13.52
CA SER A 22 -51.97 -27.88 -13.90
C SER A 22 -53.04 -27.05 -13.13
N ALA A 23 -53.66 -26.17 -13.93
CA ALA A 23 -55.11 -26.03 -14.19
C ALA A 23 -55.98 -25.00 -13.43
N PHE A 24 -56.58 -24.13 -14.26
CA PHE A 24 -57.99 -23.69 -14.32
C PHE A 24 -58.59 -22.65 -13.34
N LEU A 25 -58.99 -21.53 -13.98
CA LEU A 25 -60.21 -20.69 -13.88
C LEU A 25 -60.42 -19.61 -12.79
N GLU A 26 -60.91 -18.48 -13.33
CA GLU A 26 -61.73 -17.38 -12.75
C GLU A 26 -61.05 -16.44 -11.74
N GLY A 27 -61.17 -15.11 -11.76
CA GLY A 27 -62.00 -14.15 -12.50
C GLY A 27 -62.04 -12.83 -11.69
N GLY A 28 -62.24 -11.68 -12.35
CA GLY A 28 -62.67 -10.39 -11.75
C GLY A 28 -61.56 -9.48 -11.20
N GLN A 29 -61.24 -8.37 -11.87
CA GLN A 29 -61.87 -7.03 -11.79
C GLN A 29 -61.25 -6.09 -10.72
N GLU A 30 -60.48 -5.10 -11.21
CA GLU A 30 -60.33 -3.74 -10.66
C GLU A 30 -61.70 -2.99 -10.61
N PRO A 31 -61.87 -1.74 -10.07
CA PRO A 31 -60.90 -0.65 -9.78
C PRO A 31 -61.17 0.26 -8.54
N SER A 32 -60.34 1.31 -8.39
CA SER A 32 -60.63 2.68 -7.86
C SER A 32 -60.84 2.85 -6.34
N GLU A 33 -60.61 3.97 -5.62
CA GLU A 33 -60.06 5.32 -5.81
C GLU A 33 -59.92 5.99 -4.41
N LEU A 34 -59.04 7.01 -4.30
CA LEU A 34 -59.09 8.25 -3.46
C LEU A 34 -59.72 8.29 -2.04
N SER A 35 -58.99 8.86 -1.06
CA SER A 35 -59.30 10.16 -0.41
C SER A 35 -58.42 10.45 0.83
N ALA A 36 -58.50 11.68 1.34
CA ALA A 36 -57.50 12.40 2.13
C ALA A 36 -57.97 12.76 3.56
N SER A 37 -57.01 13.25 4.39
CA SER A 37 -57.17 14.13 5.58
C SER A 37 -57.83 13.51 6.82
N GLU A 38 -57.66 13.90 8.09
CA GLU A 38 -56.80 14.82 8.86
C GLU A 38 -57.04 14.49 10.38
N ARG A 39 -56.06 14.81 11.24
CA ARG A 39 -56.15 15.22 12.68
C ARG A 39 -56.55 14.26 13.83
N SER A 40 -55.64 14.24 14.84
CA SER A 40 -55.80 14.48 16.31
C SER A 40 -54.70 13.66 17.03
N VAL A 41 -53.73 14.12 17.84
CA VAL A 41 -53.57 15.10 18.95
C VAL A 41 -54.30 14.71 20.26
N LEU A 42 -53.55 14.09 21.18
CA LEU A 42 -53.69 14.04 22.66
C LEU A 42 -52.26 13.73 23.21
N GLN A 43 -51.51 14.60 23.90
CA GLN A 43 -51.59 15.23 25.25
C GLN A 43 -50.73 14.55 26.35
N TYR A 44 -49.85 15.38 26.98
CA TYR A 44 -49.23 15.36 28.34
C TYR A 44 -48.23 14.24 28.76
N ARG A 45 -46.91 14.48 29.00
CA ARG A 45 -46.13 15.12 30.13
C ARG A 45 -46.15 14.33 31.48
N PRO A 46 -45.16 14.44 32.42
CA PRO A 46 -43.69 14.57 32.34
C PRO A 46 -42.84 13.85 33.48
N TRP A 47 -41.50 13.85 33.34
CA TRP A 47 -40.41 13.90 34.37
C TRP A 47 -39.82 12.68 35.14
N HIS A 48 -38.46 12.64 35.09
CA HIS A 48 -37.42 12.34 36.11
C HIS A 48 -36.71 10.97 36.27
N LYS A 49 -35.35 11.04 36.16
CA LYS A 49 -34.22 10.27 36.76
C LYS A 49 -34.24 8.74 36.53
N GLN A 50 -33.13 8.01 36.35
CA GLN A 50 -31.81 8.08 36.96
C GLN A 50 -30.80 7.25 36.13
N VAL A 51 -29.53 7.50 36.44
CA VAL A 51 -28.30 6.90 35.91
C VAL A 51 -28.24 5.39 36.13
N GLU A 52 -27.80 4.63 35.13
CA GLU A 52 -26.98 3.42 35.34
C GLU A 52 -26.02 3.20 34.15
N ARG A 53 -24.74 3.04 34.47
CA ARG A 53 -23.64 2.78 33.54
C ARG A 53 -23.45 1.27 33.43
N HIS A 54 -23.41 0.74 32.21
CA HIS A 54 -22.65 -0.47 31.89
C HIS A 54 -21.85 -0.24 30.59
N PRO A 55 -20.55 -0.57 30.56
CA PRO A 55 -19.76 -0.43 29.35
C PRO A 55 -19.94 -1.68 28.48
N VAL A 56 -20.48 -1.50 27.27
CA VAL A 56 -20.39 -2.51 26.22
C VAL A 56 -19.05 -2.34 25.51
N GLN A 57 -18.14 -3.28 25.77
CA GLN A 57 -17.02 -3.60 24.89
C GLN A 57 -17.57 -4.17 23.58
N SER A 58 -17.19 -3.58 22.44
CA SER A 58 -17.28 -4.25 21.14
C SER A 58 -16.22 -3.71 20.17
N ASP A 59 -15.24 -4.58 19.93
CA ASP A 59 -14.64 -4.99 18.66
C ASP A 59 -13.64 -4.10 17.89
N LEU A 60 -12.37 -4.45 18.12
CA LEU A 60 -11.17 -4.21 17.31
C LEU A 60 -11.12 -5.11 16.07
N ALA A 61 -11.32 -4.53 14.87
CA ALA A 61 -10.96 -5.17 13.60
C ALA A 61 -10.58 -4.18 12.47
N TRP A 62 -10.39 -2.88 12.76
CA TRP A 62 -10.62 -1.83 11.75
C TRP A 62 -9.43 -0.93 11.32
N GLN A 63 -8.18 -1.11 11.72
CA GLN A 63 -7.38 0.12 11.98
C GLN A 63 -6.26 0.54 10.98
N LEU A 64 -5.77 -0.28 10.04
CA LEU A 64 -4.97 0.25 8.90
C LEU A 64 -5.86 0.91 7.81
N ILE A 65 -7.13 0.54 7.89
CA ILE A 65 -8.28 0.82 7.04
C ILE A 65 -9.08 2.00 7.61
N GLY A 66 -9.17 2.02 8.93
CA GLY A 66 -9.92 2.95 9.75
C GLY A 66 -9.30 4.33 9.78
N PHE A 67 -8.01 4.49 9.46
CA PHE A 67 -7.39 5.81 9.40
C PHE A 67 -7.63 6.50 8.06
N THR A 68 -7.57 5.75 6.95
CA THR A 68 -8.01 6.21 5.62
C THR A 68 -9.51 6.57 5.65
N LEU A 69 -10.33 5.79 6.37
CA LEU A 69 -11.74 6.10 6.63
C LEU A 69 -11.95 7.25 7.63
N ALA A 70 -11.24 7.33 8.75
CA ALA A 70 -11.47 8.35 9.78
C ALA A 70 -11.06 9.75 9.29
N PHE A 71 -9.99 9.85 8.50
CA PHE A 71 -9.59 11.10 7.85
C PHE A 71 -10.63 11.52 6.78
N SER A 72 -11.14 10.57 6.00
CA SER A 72 -12.21 10.83 5.00
C SER A 72 -13.58 11.15 5.64
N ILE A 73 -13.95 10.48 6.73
CA ILE A 73 -15.22 10.68 7.46
C ILE A 73 -15.22 12.00 8.23
N SER A 74 -14.09 12.39 8.82
CA SER A 74 -13.98 13.65 9.58
C SER A 74 -14.07 14.88 8.68
N LEU A 75 -13.60 14.79 7.42
CA LEU A 75 -13.75 15.85 6.43
C LEU A 75 -15.17 15.94 5.84
N VAL A 76 -15.90 14.82 5.76
CA VAL A 76 -17.26 14.77 5.17
C VAL A 76 -18.36 15.13 6.17
N ARG A 77 -18.19 14.92 7.48
CA ARG A 77 -19.21 15.31 8.48
C ARG A 77 -19.44 16.83 8.60
N GLY A 78 -18.60 17.66 7.97
CA GLY A 78 -18.76 19.12 7.89
C GLY A 78 -19.79 19.63 6.86
N THR A 79 -20.40 18.77 6.02
CA THR A 79 -21.23 19.20 4.88
C THR A 79 -22.76 19.08 5.09
N ARG A 80 -23.26 19.29 6.31
CA ARG A 80 -24.68 19.64 6.51
C ARG A 80 -24.84 21.14 6.73
N THR A 81 -24.72 21.93 5.67
CA THR A 81 -25.21 23.30 5.67
C THR A 81 -26.74 23.27 5.54
N ARG A 82 -27.42 23.64 6.63
CA ARG A 82 -28.84 24.01 6.61
C ARG A 82 -29.02 25.16 5.60
N LYS A 83 -29.94 24.98 4.65
CA LYS A 83 -30.53 26.08 3.86
C LYS A 83 -31.13 27.10 4.83
N LEU A 84 -30.48 28.25 5.02
CA LEU A 84 -31.08 29.43 5.62
C LEU A 84 -31.63 30.31 4.50
N ARG A 85 -32.93 30.62 4.61
CA ARG A 85 -33.66 31.54 3.71
C ARG A 85 -33.06 32.94 3.82
N SER A 86 -32.88 33.57 2.67
CA SER A 86 -32.59 34.98 2.51
C SER A 86 -33.81 35.85 2.88
N LEU A 87 -33.56 36.94 3.60
CA LEU A 87 -34.40 38.13 3.66
C LEU A 87 -33.58 39.32 3.15
N PRO A 88 -34.19 40.32 2.48
CA PRO A 88 -33.47 41.38 1.80
C PRO A 88 -33.26 42.58 2.73
N THR A 89 -32.10 43.22 2.62
CA THR A 89 -31.90 44.60 3.06
C THR A 89 -31.29 45.37 1.91
N GLY A 90 -32.08 46.27 1.33
CA GLY A 90 -31.57 47.38 0.55
C GLY A 90 -31.01 48.45 1.47
N ALA A 91 -30.01 49.17 0.99
CA ALA A 91 -29.76 50.57 1.31
C ALA A 91 -28.72 51.10 0.31
N ASP A 92 -29.10 52.19 -0.34
CA ASP A 92 -28.38 52.96 -1.34
C ASP A 92 -27.14 53.68 -0.78
N GLY A 93 -26.29 54.16 -1.70
CA GLY A 93 -25.68 55.49 -1.51
C GLY A 93 -24.20 55.66 -1.84
N CYS A 94 -23.95 56.32 -2.98
CA CYS A 94 -22.90 57.33 -3.24
C CYS A 94 -21.41 56.89 -3.22
N SER A 95 -20.76 56.72 -4.37
CA SER A 95 -20.19 57.75 -5.29
C SER A 95 -18.88 58.37 -4.79
N GLY A 96 -17.83 58.27 -5.62
CA GLY A 96 -16.89 59.39 -5.78
C GLY A 96 -15.40 59.07 -5.85
N VAL A 97 -14.86 59.32 -7.05
CA VAL A 97 -13.55 59.94 -7.33
C VAL A 97 -12.33 59.01 -7.49
N ALA A 98 -11.84 59.04 -8.72
CA ALA A 98 -10.55 58.56 -9.20
C ALA A 98 -9.44 59.55 -8.87
N GLU A 99 -8.23 59.06 -8.61
CA GLU A 99 -7.03 59.83 -8.94
C GLU A 99 -5.84 58.90 -9.26
N SER A 100 -5.26 59.17 -10.43
CA SER A 100 -4.04 58.62 -10.99
C SER A 100 -2.85 59.31 -10.35
N LEU A 101 -1.75 58.58 -10.07
CA LEU A 101 -0.40 59.15 -10.17
C LEU A 101 0.68 58.06 -10.25
N ALA A 102 1.54 58.23 -11.25
CA ALA A 102 2.65 57.38 -11.62
C ALA A 102 3.96 57.77 -10.92
N HIS A 103 4.95 56.88 -11.06
CA HIS A 103 6.39 57.04 -10.87
C HIS A 103 6.98 57.11 -9.43
N ARG A 104 7.74 56.07 -9.06
CA ARG A 104 9.22 56.12 -9.11
C ARG A 104 9.84 54.78 -8.72
N SER A 105 10.67 54.25 -9.61
CA SER A 105 11.58 53.13 -9.43
C SER A 105 12.81 53.55 -8.62
N LYS A 106 13.24 52.70 -7.68
CA LYS A 106 14.62 52.66 -7.16
C LYS A 106 15.06 51.20 -6.96
N PRO A 107 16.29 50.84 -7.33
CA PRO A 107 16.80 49.47 -7.26
C PRO A 107 17.36 49.15 -5.87
N VAL A 108 17.07 47.95 -5.37
CA VAL A 108 17.68 47.39 -4.16
C VAL A 108 18.95 46.63 -4.56
N ARG A 109 20.07 47.01 -3.93
CA ARG A 109 21.39 46.38 -4.08
C ARG A 109 21.38 44.98 -3.45
N TYR A 110 21.82 43.98 -4.21
CA TYR A 110 22.15 42.66 -3.68
C TYR A 110 23.57 42.71 -3.10
N VAL A 111 23.70 42.39 -1.80
CA VAL A 111 24.97 42.13 -1.14
C VAL A 111 25.26 40.63 -1.25
N THR A 112 26.28 40.29 -2.03
CA THR A 112 26.87 38.96 -2.14
C THR A 112 27.87 38.74 -1.01
N PHE A 113 27.67 37.71 -0.19
CA PHE A 113 28.69 37.16 0.71
C PHE A 113 29.19 35.82 0.14
N PRO A 114 30.50 35.65 -0.09
CA PRO A 114 31.08 34.35 -0.40
C PRO A 114 31.38 33.62 0.92
N ILE A 115 30.83 32.42 1.09
CA ILE A 115 31.28 31.48 2.13
C ILE A 115 32.09 30.39 1.44
N THR A 116 33.40 30.51 1.57
CA THR A 116 34.40 29.47 1.36
C THR A 116 34.36 28.49 2.53
N LEU A 117 34.22 27.20 2.26
CA LEU A 117 34.42 26.11 3.22
C LEU A 117 35.70 25.37 2.84
N PRO A 118 36.68 25.22 3.76
CA PRO A 118 37.77 24.28 3.54
C PRO A 118 37.36 22.89 4.04
N PHE A 119 37.49 21.90 3.16
CA PHE A 119 37.64 20.50 3.49
C PHE A 119 39.03 20.29 4.11
N ASN A 120 39.11 19.62 5.27
CA ASN A 120 40.27 18.79 5.54
C ASN A 120 39.94 17.62 6.47
N SER A 121 40.42 16.47 6.05
CA SER A 121 40.38 15.15 6.67
C SER A 121 41.50 14.97 7.70
N SER A 122 41.27 14.17 8.75
CA SER A 122 42.11 13.03 9.23
C SER A 122 42.20 12.89 10.76
N LEU A 123 41.79 11.69 11.21
CA LEU A 123 42.47 10.76 12.14
C LEU A 123 42.79 11.07 13.63
N LEU A 124 42.45 10.04 14.43
CA LEU A 124 43.12 9.44 15.60
C LEU A 124 42.95 10.04 17.02
N SER A 125 42.31 9.20 17.86
CA SER A 125 42.71 8.72 19.20
C SER A 125 43.51 9.64 20.14
N VAL A 126 43.02 9.84 21.38
CA VAL A 126 43.66 9.35 22.62
C VAL A 126 42.87 9.82 23.86
N SER A 127 42.78 8.91 24.82
CA SER A 127 42.36 9.00 26.23
C SER A 127 42.78 10.28 26.98
N THR A 128 41.96 10.73 27.94
CA THR A 128 42.44 11.11 29.29
C THR A 128 41.27 11.28 30.27
N SER A 129 41.44 10.66 31.44
CA SER A 129 40.62 10.76 32.65
C SER A 129 40.96 12.00 33.48
N ARG A 130 39.98 12.50 34.26
CA ARG A 130 40.03 13.06 35.66
C ARG A 130 38.74 13.86 35.90
N CYS A 131 37.83 13.46 36.79
CA CYS A 131 37.81 13.61 38.26
C CYS A 131 37.82 15.07 38.77
N ILE A 132 36.74 15.44 39.47
CA ILE A 132 36.57 16.24 40.72
C ILE A 132 35.03 16.30 40.91
N ALA A 133 34.46 15.57 41.88
CA ALA A 133 34.04 16.01 43.23
C ALA A 133 33.06 17.21 43.21
N ASP A 134 32.07 17.40 44.06
CA ASP A 134 31.37 16.69 45.14
C ASP A 134 30.20 17.65 45.46
N ILE A 135 29.03 17.18 45.92
CA ILE A 135 28.17 17.90 46.88
C ILE A 135 27.09 16.91 47.35
N GLN A 136 27.26 16.46 48.59
CA GLN A 136 26.23 15.84 49.43
C GLN A 136 25.18 16.90 49.79
N LEU A 137 23.93 16.47 49.98
CA LEU A 137 23.09 16.93 51.09
C LEU A 137 21.95 15.93 51.36
N SER A 138 22.13 15.20 52.47
CA SER A 138 21.16 14.80 53.51
C SER A 138 19.76 14.27 53.17
N ARG A 139 19.50 13.08 53.74
CA ARG A 139 18.20 12.41 54.00
C ARG A 139 17.31 13.20 54.98
N PRO A 140 16.05 12.77 55.19
CA PRO A 140 15.81 11.85 56.32
C PRO A 140 14.89 10.65 56.02
N ARG A 141 15.08 9.61 56.85
CA ARG A 141 14.31 8.36 56.95
C ARG A 141 12.96 8.58 57.64
N TRP A 142 11.97 7.77 57.31
CA TRP A 142 10.93 7.29 58.24
C TRP A 142 10.67 5.79 58.04
N LEU A 143 10.49 5.11 59.18
CA LEU A 143 10.28 3.68 59.40
C LEU A 143 8.85 3.22 59.08
N GLY A 144 8.70 1.91 58.82
CA GLY A 144 7.42 1.21 58.85
C GLY A 144 7.53 -0.27 58.47
N CYS A 145 7.89 -1.11 59.44
CA CYS A 145 7.82 -2.57 59.39
C CYS A 145 6.38 -3.08 59.25
N VAL A 146 6.15 -4.15 58.48
CA VAL A 146 5.27 -5.27 58.86
C VAL A 146 5.85 -6.55 58.24
N ALA A 147 6.12 -7.53 59.11
CA ALA A 147 6.46 -8.91 58.79
C ALA A 147 5.23 -9.82 59.02
N TRP A 148 5.19 -10.99 58.38
CA TRP A 148 4.50 -12.25 58.74
C TRP A 148 4.50 -13.17 57.49
N HIS A 149 4.67 -14.50 57.50
CA HIS A 149 5.07 -15.50 58.50
C HIS A 149 5.37 -16.80 57.70
N GLU A 150 6.30 -17.63 58.17
CA GLU A 150 6.54 -19.00 57.71
C GLU A 150 5.42 -19.96 58.16
N SER A 151 5.21 -21.06 57.40
CA SER A 151 4.78 -22.33 57.99
C SER A 151 5.39 -23.52 57.23
N VAL A 152 5.98 -24.42 58.01
CA VAL A 152 6.65 -25.68 57.65
C VAL A 152 5.69 -26.87 57.88
N GLY A 153 5.90 -27.95 57.11
CA GLY A 153 5.55 -29.35 57.45
C GLY A 153 4.47 -29.96 56.55
N ALA A 154 4.52 -31.23 56.13
CA ALA A 154 5.48 -32.33 56.27
C ALA A 154 5.09 -33.44 55.27
N ASP A 155 6.06 -34.31 54.96
CA ASP A 155 6.03 -35.68 54.42
C ASP A 155 4.76 -36.30 53.81
N THR A 156 4.93 -36.90 52.62
CA THR A 156 4.49 -38.28 52.36
C THR A 156 5.27 -38.91 51.19
N LYS A 157 5.60 -40.19 51.37
CA LYS A 157 6.48 -41.05 50.56
C LYS A 157 5.82 -41.56 49.26
N GLU A 158 6.71 -41.93 48.32
CA GLU A 158 6.61 -43.06 47.37
C GLU A 158 5.39 -43.15 46.42
N GLN A 159 5.62 -42.92 45.13
CA GLN A 159 5.55 -44.02 44.17
C GLN A 159 6.26 -43.70 42.85
N GLU A 160 7.23 -44.55 42.56
CA GLU A 160 8.06 -44.67 41.38
C GLU A 160 7.21 -45.16 40.20
N LYS A 161 7.16 -44.40 39.11
CA LYS A 161 6.86 -44.95 37.78
C LYS A 161 7.64 -44.20 36.71
N GLU A 162 8.68 -44.90 36.30
CA GLU A 162 9.56 -44.71 35.16
C GLU A 162 8.78 -44.29 33.89
N ASN A 163 9.03 -43.05 33.43
CA ASN A 163 8.79 -42.67 32.04
C ASN A 163 10.02 -41.92 31.55
N LYS A 164 10.86 -42.62 30.78
CA LYS A 164 12.01 -42.08 30.06
C LYS A 164 11.50 -41.26 28.88
N ASP A 165 11.15 -40.00 29.15
CA ASP A 165 11.11 -38.96 28.13
C ASP A 165 12.16 -37.92 28.53
N ASP A 166 13.10 -37.67 27.61
CA ASP A 166 14.27 -36.82 27.82
C ASP A 166 13.84 -35.37 28.17
N PRO A 167 14.03 -34.89 29.42
CA PRO A 167 13.53 -33.59 29.84
C PRO A 167 14.34 -32.41 29.26
N ALA A 168 15.47 -32.69 28.58
CA ALA A 168 16.32 -31.66 27.99
C ALA A 168 15.69 -31.00 26.75
N ASP A 169 14.99 -31.77 25.91
CA ASP A 169 14.40 -31.27 24.66
C ASP A 169 13.11 -30.46 24.88
N VAL A 170 12.34 -30.79 25.91
CA VAL A 170 11.08 -30.10 26.25
C VAL A 170 11.34 -28.75 26.92
N VAL A 171 12.45 -28.59 27.64
CA VAL A 171 12.80 -27.33 28.33
C VAL A 171 13.43 -26.32 27.37
N LEU A 172 14.25 -26.76 26.41
CA LEU A 172 14.83 -25.89 25.38
C LEU A 172 13.77 -25.35 24.41
N THR A 173 12.81 -26.18 23.99
CA THR A 173 11.72 -25.79 23.08
C THR A 173 10.71 -24.84 23.71
N ARG A 174 10.34 -25.03 24.99
CA ARG A 174 9.47 -24.10 25.73
C ARG A 174 10.12 -22.72 25.92
N SER A 175 11.44 -22.69 26.08
CA SER A 175 12.19 -21.44 26.19
C SER A 175 12.27 -20.70 24.85
N ALA A 176 12.43 -21.38 23.72
CA ALA A 176 12.62 -20.72 22.42
C ALA A 176 11.36 -20.02 21.90
N GLY A 177 10.18 -20.65 22.00
CA GLY A 177 8.91 -20.07 21.52
C GLY A 177 8.42 -18.88 22.36
N ALA A 178 8.58 -18.96 23.68
CA ALA A 178 8.21 -17.87 24.60
C ALA A 178 9.31 -16.80 24.73
N ALA A 179 10.60 -17.15 24.62
CA ALA A 179 11.69 -16.17 24.65
C ALA A 179 11.81 -15.39 23.34
N GLY A 180 11.53 -16.01 22.18
CA GLY A 180 11.61 -15.37 20.88
C GLY A 180 10.62 -14.21 20.70
N SER A 181 9.39 -14.33 21.21
CA SER A 181 8.39 -13.25 21.17
C SER A 181 8.59 -12.19 22.26
N CYS A 182 9.15 -12.58 23.42
CA CYS A 182 9.38 -11.68 24.55
C CYS A 182 10.65 -10.82 24.40
N GLN A 183 11.68 -11.32 23.69
CA GLN A 183 12.96 -10.62 23.50
C GLN A 183 12.84 -9.28 22.74
N PRO A 184 12.17 -9.18 21.57
CA PRO A 184 12.05 -7.93 20.83
C PRO A 184 11.30 -6.86 21.62
N SER A 185 10.25 -7.27 22.35
CA SER A 185 9.46 -6.37 23.18
C SER A 185 10.27 -5.80 24.34
N ARG A 186 11.05 -6.64 25.05
CA ARG A 186 11.93 -6.18 26.14
C ARG A 186 13.04 -5.28 25.63
N ALA A 187 13.68 -5.64 24.51
CA ALA A 187 14.74 -4.85 23.90
C ALA A 187 14.24 -3.45 23.51
N LEU A 188 13.03 -3.34 22.93
CA LEU A 188 12.45 -2.04 22.63
C LEU A 188 12.15 -1.24 23.89
N LEU A 189 11.50 -1.83 24.88
CA LEU A 189 11.15 -1.14 26.13
C LEU A 189 12.40 -0.61 26.84
N GLN A 190 13.49 -1.38 26.82
CA GLN A 190 14.79 -0.94 27.32
C GLN A 190 15.34 0.25 26.51
N GLN A 191 15.36 0.16 25.17
CA GLN A 191 15.83 1.27 24.33
C GLN A 191 14.95 2.53 24.44
N VAL A 192 13.65 2.38 24.72
CA VAL A 192 12.73 3.48 25.01
C VAL A 192 13.05 4.10 26.38
N ALA A 193 13.30 3.27 27.40
CA ALA A 193 13.70 3.74 28.72
C ALA A 193 15.05 4.49 28.70
N GLU A 194 15.98 4.04 27.86
CA GLU A 194 17.28 4.67 27.61
C GLU A 194 17.20 5.91 26.70
N GLY A 195 16.03 6.21 26.12
CA GLY A 195 15.81 7.35 25.22
C GLY A 195 16.42 7.18 23.83
N GLN A 196 16.89 5.98 23.46
CA GLN A 196 17.44 5.64 22.15
C GLN A 196 16.34 5.48 21.08
N ARG A 197 15.21 4.89 21.48
CA ARG A 197 14.03 4.70 20.62
C ARG A 197 12.80 5.34 21.25
N ARG A 198 11.72 5.43 20.46
CA ARG A 198 10.39 5.84 20.90
C ARG A 198 9.33 4.96 20.26
N HIS A 199 8.17 4.89 20.90
CA HIS A 199 7.02 4.24 20.31
C HIS A 199 6.59 4.95 19.03
N ILE A 200 6.17 4.18 18.02
CA ILE A 200 5.48 4.73 16.86
C ILE A 200 4.14 5.32 17.28
N LEU A 201 3.96 6.62 17.03
CA LEU A 201 2.69 7.31 17.25
C LEU A 201 2.03 7.53 15.90
N LEU A 202 0.88 6.91 15.66
CA LEU A 202 0.20 6.98 14.36
C LEU A 202 -0.04 8.41 13.86
N PRO A 203 -0.51 9.37 14.70
CA PRO A 203 -0.74 10.73 14.21
C PRO A 203 0.53 11.38 13.68
N GLN A 204 1.65 11.22 14.39
CA GLN A 204 2.94 11.71 13.93
C GLN A 204 3.39 10.98 12.67
N ALA A 205 3.23 9.66 12.67
CA ALA A 205 3.68 8.79 11.61
C ALA A 205 3.04 9.10 10.26
N LEU A 206 1.76 9.45 10.30
CA LEU A 206 0.93 9.79 9.15
C LEU A 206 1.03 11.27 8.76
N PHE A 207 1.37 12.16 9.69
CA PHE A 207 1.39 13.59 9.41
C PHE A 207 2.37 13.96 8.31
N ALA A 208 3.67 13.67 8.51
CA ALA A 208 4.68 13.99 7.51
C ALA A 208 4.57 13.11 6.25
N SER A 209 4.20 11.83 6.44
CA SER A 209 4.14 10.86 5.34
C SER A 209 2.96 11.06 4.40
N LEU A 210 1.78 11.43 4.92
CA LEU A 210 0.53 11.47 4.15
C LEU A 210 -0.21 12.82 4.27
N ALA A 211 -0.35 13.39 5.47
CA ALA A 211 -1.15 14.61 5.63
C ALA A 211 -0.49 15.83 5.00
N LEU A 212 0.83 15.98 5.17
CA LEU A 212 1.60 17.11 4.67
C LEU A 212 1.53 17.24 3.13
N PRO A 213 1.76 16.18 2.31
CA PRO A 213 1.58 16.28 0.86
C PRO A 213 0.12 16.58 0.48
N VAL A 214 -0.87 16.02 1.18
CA VAL A 214 -2.29 16.33 0.94
C VAL A 214 -2.59 17.81 1.17
N ILE A 215 -2.18 18.36 2.31
CA ILE A 215 -2.41 19.76 2.68
C ILE A 215 -1.75 20.68 1.66
N TRP A 216 -0.48 20.43 1.32
CA TRP A 216 0.25 21.27 0.37
C TRP A 216 -0.39 21.25 -1.04
N VAL A 217 -0.78 20.07 -1.53
CA VAL A 217 -1.46 19.94 -2.83
C VAL A 217 -2.86 20.56 -2.82
N ALA A 218 -3.57 20.55 -1.68
CA ALA A 218 -4.91 21.12 -1.59
C ALA A 218 -4.94 22.66 -1.57
N ILE A 219 -3.83 23.33 -1.24
CA ILE A 219 -3.73 24.79 -1.24
C ILE A 219 -3.34 25.27 -2.66
N PRO A 220 -4.18 26.04 -3.37
CA PRO A 220 -3.88 26.55 -4.70
C PRO A 220 -2.59 27.37 -4.72
N HIS A 221 -1.58 26.89 -5.45
CA HIS A 221 -0.26 27.50 -5.51
C HIS A 221 0.18 27.87 -6.93
N ASN A 222 -0.63 27.53 -7.95
CA ASN A 222 -0.32 27.81 -9.35
C ASN A 222 -0.23 29.29 -9.71
N THR A 223 -0.93 30.16 -8.98
CA THR A 223 -0.98 31.61 -9.17
C THR A 223 -0.15 32.37 -8.12
N ARG A 224 0.51 31.65 -7.20
CA ARG A 224 1.20 32.23 -6.03
C ARG A 224 2.66 31.75 -6.01
N PRO A 225 3.60 32.46 -6.66
CA PRO A 225 4.98 32.00 -6.81
C PRO A 225 5.67 31.68 -5.48
N TRP A 226 5.50 32.53 -4.46
CA TRP A 226 6.08 32.29 -3.13
C TRP A 226 5.60 30.97 -2.51
N LEU A 227 4.31 30.67 -2.64
CA LEU A 227 3.71 29.44 -2.12
C LEU A 227 4.17 28.23 -2.94
N TYR A 228 4.30 28.37 -4.25
CA TYR A 228 4.92 27.34 -5.06
C TYR A 228 6.37 27.07 -4.62
N HIS A 229 7.18 28.10 -4.39
CA HIS A 229 8.56 27.94 -3.92
C HIS A 229 8.67 27.31 -2.53
N SER A 230 7.65 27.44 -1.66
CA SER A 230 7.60 26.77 -0.36
C SER A 230 7.74 25.24 -0.43
N ARG A 231 7.48 24.63 -1.59
CA ARG A 231 7.60 23.19 -1.84
C ARG A 231 8.96 22.60 -1.45
N TRP A 232 10.04 23.38 -1.60
CA TRP A 232 11.39 22.96 -1.20
C TRP A 232 11.52 22.90 0.32
N LEU A 233 11.07 23.95 1.02
CA LEU A 233 11.06 23.99 2.48
C LEU A 233 10.20 22.87 3.06
N VAL A 234 8.97 22.71 2.54
CA VAL A 234 8.04 21.66 2.99
C VAL A 234 8.62 20.27 2.73
N PHE A 235 9.23 20.03 1.58
CA PHE A 235 9.90 18.77 1.28
C PHE A 235 11.08 18.50 2.24
N THR A 236 11.94 19.49 2.50
CA THR A 236 13.05 19.33 3.44
C THR A 236 12.55 19.00 4.85
N LEU A 237 11.49 19.67 5.31
CA LEU A 237 10.87 19.35 6.60
C LEU A 237 10.30 17.92 6.63
N ALA A 238 9.59 17.52 5.57
CA ALA A 238 9.05 16.17 5.45
C ALA A 238 10.17 15.11 5.49
N LEU A 239 11.25 15.33 4.74
CA LEU A 239 12.43 14.47 4.70
C LEU A 239 13.05 14.30 6.09
N LEU A 240 13.26 15.40 6.82
CA LEU A 240 13.87 15.37 8.16
C LEU A 240 12.96 14.66 9.18
N ILE A 241 11.66 14.95 9.17
CA ILE A 241 10.70 14.31 10.07
C ILE A 241 10.61 12.81 9.79
N ASN A 242 10.47 12.42 8.52
CA ASN A 242 10.40 11.01 8.13
C ASN A 242 11.71 10.27 8.44
N TYR A 243 12.87 10.92 8.25
CA TYR A 243 14.15 10.32 8.63
C TYR A 243 14.24 10.07 10.12
N GLU A 244 13.93 11.08 10.95
CA GLU A 244 13.93 10.93 12.41
C GLU A 244 12.95 9.85 12.86
N GLN A 245 11.76 9.80 12.25
CA GLN A 245 10.77 8.78 12.53
C GLN A 245 11.29 7.38 12.20
N ALA A 246 11.84 7.15 11.01
CA ALA A 246 12.36 5.85 10.66
C ALA A 246 13.57 5.44 11.53
N ALA A 247 14.39 6.42 11.95
CA ALA A 247 15.55 6.18 12.79
C ALA A 247 15.19 5.92 14.27
N ARG A 248 14.09 6.47 14.80
CA ARG A 248 13.79 6.40 16.24
C ARG A 248 12.47 5.75 16.59
N ALA A 249 11.46 5.79 15.73
CA ALA A 249 10.14 5.25 16.02
C ALA A 249 10.06 3.77 15.66
N SER A 250 9.69 2.94 16.65
CA SER A 250 9.55 1.49 16.52
C SER A 250 8.33 0.98 17.31
N SER A 251 8.04 -0.32 17.22
CA SER A 251 6.91 -0.97 17.87
C SER A 251 7.31 -2.32 18.46
N THR A 252 6.63 -2.73 19.54
CA THR A 252 6.74 -4.09 20.07
C THR A 252 6.22 -5.11 19.06
N ASN A 253 5.35 -4.69 18.14
CA ASN A 253 4.92 -5.46 16.99
C ASN A 253 5.89 -5.23 15.81
N VAL A 254 6.65 -6.25 15.44
CA VAL A 254 7.69 -6.16 14.40
C VAL A 254 7.15 -5.67 13.04
N ALA A 255 5.92 -6.03 12.67
CA ALA A 255 5.32 -5.54 11.43
C ALA A 255 5.16 -4.02 11.45
N TRP A 256 4.69 -3.48 12.57
CA TRP A 256 4.52 -2.03 12.73
C TRP A 256 5.84 -1.29 12.88
N ALA A 257 6.85 -1.94 13.48
CA ALA A 257 8.22 -1.44 13.45
C ALA A 257 8.70 -1.27 12.01
N VAL A 258 8.61 -2.32 11.18
CA VAL A 258 9.00 -2.28 9.76
C VAL A 258 8.15 -1.29 8.94
N VAL A 259 6.83 -1.28 9.16
CA VAL A 259 5.90 -0.34 8.50
C VAL A 259 6.25 1.12 8.82
N SER A 260 6.78 1.42 10.01
CA SER A 260 7.27 2.77 10.36
C SER A 260 8.28 3.30 9.35
N GLY A 261 9.33 2.52 9.08
CA GLY A 261 10.40 2.88 8.15
C GLY A 261 9.95 2.88 6.69
N LEU A 262 9.14 1.89 6.30
CA LEU A 262 8.52 1.84 4.96
C LEU A 262 7.66 3.09 4.71
N MET A 263 6.77 3.43 5.64
CA MET A 263 5.87 4.57 5.52
C MET A 263 6.62 5.89 5.50
N SER A 264 7.63 6.06 6.35
CA SER A 264 8.46 7.27 6.37
C SER A 264 9.17 7.48 5.04
N THR A 265 9.76 6.42 4.49
CA THR A 265 10.49 6.50 3.21
C THR A 265 9.54 6.71 2.04
N TYR A 266 8.41 6.00 2.04
CA TYR A 266 7.36 6.19 1.05
C TYR A 266 6.78 7.62 1.09
N GLY A 267 6.56 8.17 2.30
CA GLY A 267 6.10 9.54 2.51
C GLY A 267 7.08 10.57 1.94
N THR A 268 8.38 10.36 2.14
CA THR A 268 9.43 11.17 1.51
C THR A 268 9.38 11.08 -0.01
N MET A 269 9.22 9.88 -0.58
CA MET A 269 9.08 9.69 -2.02
C MET A 269 7.83 10.36 -2.59
N LEU A 270 6.70 10.29 -1.87
CA LEU A 270 5.46 10.97 -2.23
C LEU A 270 5.62 12.49 -2.24
N CYS A 271 6.23 13.06 -1.19
CA CYS A 271 6.53 14.48 -1.14
C CYS A 271 7.46 14.87 -2.29
N PHE A 272 8.52 14.11 -2.54
CA PHE A 272 9.44 14.36 -3.64
C PHE A 272 8.73 14.33 -5.00
N GLN A 273 7.90 13.32 -5.25
CA GLN A 273 7.12 13.20 -6.49
C GLN A 273 6.16 14.38 -6.67
N HIS A 274 5.32 14.67 -5.68
CA HIS A 274 4.21 15.61 -5.82
C HIS A 274 4.63 17.08 -5.65
N MET A 275 5.66 17.36 -4.85
CA MET A 275 6.14 18.72 -4.60
C MET A 275 7.25 19.11 -5.58
N ILE A 276 8.21 18.20 -5.84
CA ILE A 276 9.42 18.55 -6.59
C ILE A 276 9.30 18.16 -8.06
N LEU A 277 9.02 16.88 -8.33
CA LEU A 277 9.12 16.29 -9.66
C LEU A 277 7.91 16.56 -10.56
N THR A 278 6.72 16.76 -9.97
CA THR A 278 5.48 16.99 -10.71
C THR A 278 4.78 18.26 -10.27
N ASN A 279 3.76 18.69 -11.02
CA ASN A 279 2.82 19.70 -10.59
C ASN A 279 1.40 19.13 -10.72
N PRO A 280 0.88 18.46 -9.67
CA PRO A 280 -0.43 17.81 -9.75
C PRO A 280 -1.58 18.79 -10.03
N GLN A 281 -1.54 20.01 -9.48
CA GLN A 281 -2.60 20.99 -9.70
C GLN A 281 -2.73 21.39 -11.18
N ARG A 282 -1.64 21.29 -11.95
CA ARG A 282 -1.66 21.51 -13.40
C ARG A 282 -1.89 20.21 -14.16
N ASP A 283 -1.09 19.20 -13.91
CA ASP A 283 -0.95 18.09 -14.86
C ASP A 283 -1.87 16.89 -14.57
N ALA A 284 -2.38 16.78 -13.34
CA ALA A 284 -3.16 15.62 -12.93
C ALA A 284 -4.66 15.83 -13.14
N ALA A 285 -5.32 14.75 -13.56
CA ALA A 285 -6.76 14.65 -13.67
C ALA A 285 -7.19 13.25 -13.21
N ARG A 286 -8.37 13.15 -12.63
CA ARG A 286 -8.95 11.88 -12.17
C ARG A 286 -10.28 11.61 -12.86
N ILE A 287 -10.66 10.37 -12.98
CA ILE A 287 -11.96 9.99 -13.54
C ILE A 287 -13.00 10.00 -12.43
N ILE A 288 -14.14 10.65 -12.66
CA ILE A 288 -15.28 10.60 -11.75
C ILE A 288 -16.53 10.12 -12.47
N ARG A 289 -17.40 9.44 -11.74
CA ARG A 289 -18.75 9.08 -12.16
C ARG A 289 -19.70 10.24 -11.87
N VAL A 290 -20.48 10.62 -12.87
CA VAL A 290 -21.52 11.65 -12.81
C VAL A 290 -22.84 11.10 -13.36
N PRO A 291 -24.00 11.57 -12.91
CA PRO A 291 -25.28 11.23 -13.55
C PRO A 291 -25.26 11.66 -15.01
N CYS A 292 -25.65 10.77 -15.93
CA CYS A 292 -25.84 11.15 -17.34
C CYS A 292 -27.04 12.09 -17.46
N SER A 293 -26.87 13.20 -18.19
CA SER A 293 -28.00 14.01 -18.63
C SER A 293 -28.84 13.21 -19.63
N LYS A 294 -30.16 13.43 -19.64
CA LYS A 294 -31.16 12.64 -20.41
C LYS A 294 -31.08 12.77 -21.94
N ASP A 295 -30.00 13.33 -22.51
CA ASP A 295 -29.75 13.38 -23.95
C ASP A 295 -28.67 12.37 -24.36
N PRO A 296 -29.02 11.11 -24.70
CA PRO A 296 -28.04 10.01 -24.76
C PRO A 296 -27.43 9.83 -26.16
N LYS A 297 -27.63 10.75 -27.11
CA LYS A 297 -27.43 10.44 -28.54
C LYS A 297 -26.11 10.88 -29.18
N THR A 298 -25.19 11.57 -28.51
CA THR A 298 -24.12 12.25 -29.27
C THR A 298 -22.67 12.13 -28.78
N THR A 299 -22.36 11.45 -27.67
CA THR A 299 -21.05 11.70 -27.03
C THR A 299 -19.99 10.61 -27.15
N CYS A 300 -20.31 9.41 -27.66
CA CYS A 300 -19.31 8.33 -27.81
C CYS A 300 -19.19 7.77 -29.23
N MET A 301 -19.86 8.34 -30.24
CA MET A 301 -19.91 7.74 -31.59
C MET A 301 -19.62 8.65 -32.80
N ASN A 302 -19.27 9.93 -32.64
CA ASN A 302 -19.08 10.82 -33.80
C ASN A 302 -17.65 11.27 -34.13
N ASP A 303 -16.61 10.75 -33.47
CA ASP A 303 -15.24 10.94 -33.95
C ASP A 303 -14.79 9.72 -34.76
N GLY A 304 -15.03 9.76 -36.09
CA GLY A 304 -14.39 8.82 -37.00
C GLY A 304 -15.06 8.50 -38.33
N ARG A 305 -16.32 8.90 -38.59
CA ARG A 305 -16.95 8.71 -39.90
C ARG A 305 -17.84 9.88 -40.29
N ASN A 306 -17.26 10.80 -41.06
CA ASN A 306 -17.87 11.54 -42.18
C ASN A 306 -17.20 12.91 -42.38
N LYS A 307 -16.03 12.90 -43.01
CA LYS A 307 -15.68 13.91 -44.03
C LYS A 307 -15.05 13.16 -45.20
N ALA A 308 -15.84 12.93 -46.24
CA ALA A 308 -15.31 12.56 -47.54
C ALA A 308 -14.50 13.75 -48.07
N PRO A 309 -13.23 13.59 -48.47
CA PRO A 309 -12.53 14.61 -49.23
C PRO A 309 -13.05 14.54 -50.68
N SER A 310 -13.76 15.59 -51.09
CA SER A 310 -14.04 15.83 -52.50
C SER A 310 -12.76 16.29 -53.19
N ARG A 311 -12.37 15.55 -54.23
CA ARG A 311 -11.50 15.91 -55.36
C ARG A 311 -10.11 16.50 -55.06
N ILE A 312 -9.10 15.66 -55.31
CA ILE A 312 -7.73 16.04 -55.65
C ILE A 312 -7.69 16.40 -57.14
N PRO A 313 -7.18 17.59 -57.55
CA PRO A 313 -6.50 17.74 -58.82
C PRO A 313 -5.06 17.19 -58.69
N VAL A 314 -4.73 16.31 -59.60
CA VAL A 314 -3.39 15.82 -59.93
C VAL A 314 -2.40 16.98 -59.93
N GLU A 315 -1.30 16.86 -59.17
CA GLU A 315 0.04 17.44 -59.41
C GLU A 315 0.80 17.72 -58.09
N LEU A 316 1.31 16.65 -57.44
CA LEU A 316 2.60 16.69 -56.73
C LEU A 316 3.12 15.28 -56.38
N GLU A 317 3.09 14.36 -57.34
CA GLU A 317 3.57 12.98 -57.19
C GLU A 317 5.05 12.81 -57.63
N ARG A 318 5.93 13.79 -57.33
CA ARG A 318 7.33 13.73 -57.79
C ARG A 318 8.43 14.20 -56.83
N ALA A 319 8.17 14.37 -55.53
CA ALA A 319 9.22 14.69 -54.58
C ALA A 319 9.08 13.96 -53.23
N ALA A 320 9.17 12.63 -53.24
CA ALA A 320 9.54 11.83 -52.06
C ALA A 320 9.96 10.42 -52.49
N ARG A 321 11.02 10.34 -53.30
CA ARG A 321 11.74 9.09 -53.57
C ARG A 321 13.10 9.19 -52.87
N CYS A 322 13.14 8.80 -51.60
CA CYS A 322 14.37 8.40 -50.91
C CYS A 322 14.09 7.09 -50.19
N GLU A 323 14.84 6.08 -50.60
CA GLU A 323 14.81 4.70 -50.13
C GLU A 323 15.18 4.54 -48.64
N PRO A 324 14.68 3.49 -47.97
CA PRO A 324 15.33 2.92 -46.81
C PRO A 324 16.14 1.67 -47.23
N ALA A 325 17.47 1.80 -47.22
CA ALA A 325 18.36 0.64 -47.29
C ALA A 325 18.34 -0.12 -45.94
N ALA A 326 17.85 -1.36 -46.00
CA ALA A 326 18.37 -2.63 -45.44
C ALA A 326 19.08 -2.59 -44.05
N THR A 327 18.85 -3.50 -43.10
CA THR A 327 18.46 -4.92 -43.22
C THR A 327 17.94 -5.41 -41.85
N GLN A 328 16.67 -5.77 -41.75
CA GLN A 328 16.19 -6.75 -40.76
C GLN A 328 15.32 -7.78 -41.49
N PRO A 329 15.53 -9.10 -41.27
CA PRO A 329 14.77 -10.11 -41.96
C PRO A 329 13.35 -10.24 -41.38
N PRO A 330 12.38 -10.69 -42.19
CA PRO A 330 10.96 -10.64 -41.84
C PRO A 330 10.58 -11.83 -40.96
N PHE A 331 10.13 -11.58 -39.73
CA PHE A 331 9.33 -12.57 -39.03
C PHE A 331 7.92 -12.56 -39.62
N ARG A 332 7.67 -13.55 -40.50
CA ARG A 332 6.34 -13.93 -40.98
C ARG A 332 5.38 -14.03 -39.80
N ALA A 333 4.33 -13.20 -39.83
CA ALA A 333 3.13 -13.40 -39.05
C ALA A 333 2.48 -14.71 -39.50
N ARG A 334 2.77 -15.81 -38.79
CA ARG A 334 2.09 -17.08 -38.99
C ARG A 334 0.77 -17.04 -38.24
N ARG A 335 -0.29 -17.15 -39.04
CA ARG A 335 -1.66 -17.46 -38.68
C ARG A 335 -1.68 -18.88 -38.08
N ASP A 336 -1.50 -19.00 -36.78
CA ASP A 336 -1.78 -20.24 -36.04
C ASP A 336 -3.08 -20.06 -35.27
N ALA A 337 -4.10 -20.79 -35.72
CA ALA A 337 -5.35 -21.00 -35.03
C ALA A 337 -5.09 -21.89 -33.81
N GLY A 338 -5.20 -21.32 -32.61
CA GLY A 338 -5.02 -22.04 -31.36
C GLY A 338 -5.12 -21.10 -30.16
N SER A 339 -6.32 -21.00 -29.59
CA SER A 339 -6.63 -20.35 -28.31
C SER A 339 -6.25 -18.87 -28.21
N LEU A 340 -6.91 -18.02 -29.01
CA LEU A 340 -7.13 -16.63 -28.62
C LEU A 340 -8.00 -16.66 -27.35
N THR A 341 -7.40 -16.36 -26.21
CA THR A 341 -8.13 -15.90 -25.04
C THR A 341 -8.91 -14.67 -25.48
N GLN A 342 -10.19 -14.88 -25.80
CA GLN A 342 -11.11 -13.86 -26.23
C GLN A 342 -11.05 -12.74 -25.18
N MET A 343 -10.57 -11.55 -25.59
CA MET A 343 -10.66 -10.34 -24.77
C MET A 343 -12.14 -10.19 -24.40
N ARG A 344 -12.52 -10.57 -23.19
CA ARG A 344 -13.85 -10.29 -22.64
C ARG A 344 -13.89 -8.80 -22.37
N THR A 345 -14.22 -8.02 -23.39
CA THR A 345 -14.80 -6.70 -23.18
C THR A 345 -16.03 -6.90 -22.30
N ALA A 346 -16.12 -6.16 -21.20
CA ALA A 346 -17.28 -6.22 -20.32
C ALA A 346 -18.55 -6.02 -21.17
N SER A 347 -19.55 -6.89 -21.02
CA SER A 347 -20.78 -6.77 -21.79
C SER A 347 -21.41 -5.42 -21.51
N ARG A 348 -21.77 -4.71 -22.58
CA ARG A 348 -22.34 -3.35 -22.62
C ARG A 348 -23.59 -3.17 -21.74
N SER A 349 -24.18 -4.24 -21.23
CA SER A 349 -25.44 -4.27 -20.46
C SER A 349 -25.32 -4.00 -18.96
N GLU A 350 -24.11 -3.91 -18.39
CA GLU A 350 -23.93 -3.79 -16.92
C GLU A 350 -23.32 -2.45 -16.46
N ILE A 351 -22.97 -1.55 -17.38
CA ILE A 351 -22.62 -0.18 -17.03
C ILE A 351 -23.94 0.55 -16.81
N ASP A 352 -24.20 0.93 -15.55
CA ASP A 352 -25.35 1.72 -15.11
C ASP A 352 -25.74 2.75 -16.18
N ALA A 353 -26.86 2.52 -16.88
CA ALA A 353 -27.27 3.28 -18.06
C ALA A 353 -27.49 4.79 -17.74
N ASN A 354 -27.54 5.13 -16.46
CA ASN A 354 -27.72 6.48 -15.94
C ASN A 354 -26.42 7.16 -15.49
N SER A 355 -25.26 6.52 -15.66
CA SER A 355 -23.97 7.02 -15.17
C SER A 355 -22.97 7.26 -16.30
N CYS A 356 -22.46 8.48 -16.37
CA CYS A 356 -21.44 8.95 -17.31
C CYS A 356 -20.12 9.14 -16.55
N TYR A 357 -18.99 9.09 -17.26
CA TYR A 357 -17.66 9.26 -16.67
C TYR A 357 -16.96 10.44 -17.31
N ILE A 358 -16.34 11.29 -16.50
CA ILE A 358 -15.64 12.49 -16.96
C ILE A 358 -14.26 12.61 -16.31
N TRP A 359 -13.35 13.29 -16.99
CA TRP A 359 -12.09 13.75 -16.40
C TRP A 359 -12.33 14.97 -15.51
N GLN A 360 -11.78 14.94 -14.30
CA GLN A 360 -11.81 16.04 -13.34
C GLN A 360 -10.37 16.47 -13.01
N ARG A 361 -10.01 17.70 -13.35
CA ARG A 361 -8.73 18.34 -12.98
C ARG A 361 -8.77 18.83 -11.54
N PHE A 362 -7.71 19.49 -11.09
CA PHE A 362 -7.69 20.11 -9.76
C PHE A 362 -8.74 21.21 -9.67
N PRO A 363 -9.69 21.14 -8.71
CA PRO A 363 -10.76 22.13 -8.60
C PRO A 363 -10.26 23.36 -7.84
N SER A 364 -9.58 24.28 -8.54
CA SER A 364 -8.95 25.48 -7.95
C SER A 364 -9.90 26.30 -7.09
N ASP A 365 -11.12 26.50 -7.59
CA ASP A 365 -12.10 27.44 -7.05
C ASP A 365 -13.11 26.78 -6.10
N ALA A 366 -13.00 25.46 -5.89
CA ALA A 366 -13.86 24.73 -4.97
C ALA A 366 -13.52 25.02 -3.49
N PRO A 367 -14.44 24.74 -2.55
CA PRO A 367 -14.16 24.72 -1.12
C PRO A 367 -12.92 23.89 -0.76
N LEU A 368 -12.27 24.23 0.37
CA LEU A 368 -11.07 23.54 0.84
C LEU A 368 -11.28 22.03 1.02
N LEU A 369 -12.45 21.62 1.50
CA LEU A 369 -12.78 20.20 1.69
C LEU A 369 -12.77 19.41 0.37
N ASP A 370 -13.24 19.99 -0.72
CA ASP A 370 -13.24 19.33 -2.03
C ASP A 370 -11.81 19.19 -2.56
N ARG A 371 -10.98 20.21 -2.38
CA ARG A 371 -9.54 20.16 -2.72
C ARG A 371 -8.78 19.16 -1.86
N LEU A 372 -9.10 19.08 -0.56
CA LEU A 372 -8.54 18.06 0.34
C LEU A 372 -8.97 16.66 -0.08
N GLY A 373 -10.23 16.45 -0.45
CA GLY A 373 -10.72 15.18 -0.97
C GLY A 373 -10.07 14.78 -2.30
N TRP A 374 -9.81 15.75 -3.18
CA TRP A 374 -9.06 15.54 -4.42
C TRP A 374 -7.60 15.18 -4.16
N ALA A 375 -6.92 15.92 -3.28
CA ALA A 375 -5.52 15.68 -2.93
C ALA A 375 -5.32 14.37 -2.16
N THR A 376 -6.25 14.03 -1.27
CA THR A 376 -6.26 12.76 -0.52
C THR A 376 -6.39 11.58 -1.46
N ASP A 377 -7.33 11.63 -2.41
CA ASP A 377 -7.50 10.59 -3.43
C ASP A 377 -6.25 10.46 -4.32
N LEU A 378 -5.56 11.56 -4.64
CA LEU A 378 -4.29 11.51 -5.38
C LEU A 378 -3.20 10.78 -4.60
N VAL A 379 -2.97 11.18 -3.35
CA VAL A 379 -1.90 10.65 -2.50
C VAL A 379 -2.14 9.18 -2.15
N LEU A 380 -3.40 8.79 -1.93
CA LEU A 380 -3.76 7.40 -1.62
C LEU A 380 -3.89 6.50 -2.85
N SER A 381 -3.88 7.07 -4.06
CA SER A 381 -3.88 6.30 -5.31
C SER A 381 -2.48 5.81 -5.65
N LEU A 382 -1.96 4.83 -4.89
CA LEU A 382 -0.57 4.34 -4.98
C LEU A 382 -0.15 3.98 -6.41
N ARG A 383 -1.05 3.35 -7.18
CA ARG A 383 -0.83 2.93 -8.58
C ARG A 383 -1.38 3.92 -9.62
N GLY A 384 -2.03 4.99 -9.16
CA GLY A 384 -2.73 5.97 -9.98
C GLY A 384 -3.93 5.43 -10.75
N ALA A 385 -4.56 4.33 -10.32
CA ALA A 385 -5.72 3.79 -11.00
C ALA A 385 -6.84 4.85 -11.08
N GLY A 386 -7.42 5.06 -12.26
CA GLY A 386 -8.40 6.12 -12.50
C GLY A 386 -7.83 7.54 -12.49
N TRP A 387 -6.50 7.70 -12.57
CA TRP A 387 -5.82 8.98 -12.74
C TRP A 387 -5.10 9.07 -14.10
N SER A 388 -4.89 10.29 -14.58
CA SER A 388 -4.16 10.59 -15.82
C SER A 388 -2.68 10.18 -15.79
N SER A 389 -2.16 9.90 -14.58
CA SER A 389 -0.83 9.39 -14.28
C SER A 389 -0.77 7.88 -14.07
N SER A 390 -1.88 7.15 -14.20
CA SER A 390 -1.96 5.70 -14.00
C SER A 390 -0.81 4.95 -14.67
N ILE A 391 -0.21 4.01 -13.95
CA ILE A 391 0.84 3.15 -14.51
C ILE A 391 0.32 2.42 -15.76
N SER A 392 1.18 2.26 -16.76
CA SER A 392 0.79 1.80 -18.10
C SER A 392 0.28 0.36 -18.16
N ILE A 393 0.54 -0.41 -17.12
CA ILE A 393 0.21 -1.83 -17.01
C ILE A 393 -1.19 -2.09 -16.45
N LEU A 394 -1.83 -1.07 -15.87
CA LEU A 394 -3.19 -1.19 -15.32
C LEU A 394 -4.26 -0.98 -16.40
N PRO A 395 -5.46 -1.54 -16.22
CA PRO A 395 -6.63 -1.20 -17.02
C PRO A 395 -6.87 0.31 -16.94
N LYS A 396 -6.88 0.98 -18.10
CA LYS A 396 -7.14 2.41 -18.19
C LYS A 396 -7.84 2.76 -19.50
N PRO A 397 -8.70 3.79 -19.51
CA PRO A 397 -9.29 4.29 -20.74
C PRO A 397 -8.25 5.05 -21.55
N GLU A 398 -8.63 5.35 -22.79
CA GLU A 398 -7.85 6.26 -23.62
C GLU A 398 -7.76 7.66 -22.98
N LYS A 399 -6.59 8.28 -23.11
CA LYS A 399 -6.30 9.59 -22.53
C LYS A 399 -6.30 10.64 -23.64
N PRO A 400 -7.22 11.60 -23.64
CA PRO A 400 -7.18 12.71 -24.57
C PRO A 400 -5.96 13.59 -24.30
N THR A 401 -5.44 14.23 -25.34
CA THR A 401 -4.32 15.18 -25.24
C THR A 401 -4.70 16.45 -26.01
N PRO A 402 -5.00 17.57 -25.34
CA PRO A 402 -4.99 17.81 -23.89
C PRO A 402 -6.17 17.17 -23.14
N ILE A 403 -6.03 16.97 -21.81
CA ILE A 403 -7.17 16.59 -20.95
C ILE A 403 -7.90 17.86 -20.53
N GLU A 404 -9.14 18.05 -20.94
CA GLU A 404 -10.00 19.13 -20.46
C GLU A 404 -10.85 18.67 -19.28
N ASP A 405 -11.22 19.62 -18.41
CA ASP A 405 -12.13 19.33 -17.30
C ASP A 405 -13.54 19.06 -17.83
N GLY A 406 -14.20 18.02 -17.32
CA GLY A 406 -15.51 17.58 -17.79
C GLY A 406 -15.47 16.71 -19.06
N HIS A 407 -14.31 16.49 -19.67
CA HIS A 407 -14.21 15.69 -20.89
C HIS A 407 -14.69 14.24 -20.67
N PRO A 408 -15.59 13.70 -21.50
CA PRO A 408 -16.17 12.37 -21.31
C PRO A 408 -15.12 11.26 -21.45
N VAL A 409 -15.34 10.16 -20.73
CA VAL A 409 -14.47 9.00 -20.72
C VAL A 409 -15.21 7.78 -21.25
N CYS A 410 -14.70 7.20 -22.34
CA CYS A 410 -15.23 5.95 -22.87
C CYS A 410 -14.75 4.77 -21.99
N ILE A 411 -15.62 4.24 -21.14
CA ILE A 411 -15.30 3.09 -20.27
C ILE A 411 -15.38 1.76 -21.02
N ALA A 412 -16.17 1.70 -22.09
CA ALA A 412 -16.29 0.50 -22.91
C ALA A 412 -14.94 0.05 -23.52
N SER A 413 -13.95 0.95 -23.59
CA SER A 413 -12.60 0.63 -24.07
C SER A 413 -11.67 0.05 -22.99
N VAL A 414 -12.08 0.01 -21.71
CA VAL A 414 -11.22 -0.47 -20.61
C VAL A 414 -11.26 -2.00 -20.55
N PRO A 415 -10.17 -2.70 -20.89
CA PRO A 415 -10.16 -4.16 -20.92
C PRO A 415 -10.23 -4.72 -19.50
N SER A 416 -11.04 -5.76 -19.29
CA SER A 416 -11.17 -6.48 -18.00
C SER A 416 -9.84 -7.07 -17.52
N VAL A 417 -9.02 -7.53 -18.47
CA VAL A 417 -7.67 -8.07 -18.26
C VAL A 417 -6.70 -7.36 -19.20
N THR A 418 -5.61 -6.85 -18.65
CA THR A 418 -4.55 -6.22 -19.45
C THR A 418 -3.65 -7.25 -20.13
N LYS A 419 -2.85 -6.81 -21.10
CA LYS A 419 -1.84 -7.65 -21.74
C LYS A 419 -0.80 -8.26 -20.79
N TYR A 420 -0.66 -7.69 -19.59
CA TYR A 420 0.25 -8.18 -18.55
C TYR A 420 -0.46 -9.03 -17.48
N GLY A 421 -1.76 -9.31 -17.66
CA GLY A 421 -2.55 -10.13 -16.75
C GLY A 421 -3.11 -9.41 -15.52
N PHE A 422 -3.00 -8.08 -15.42
CA PHE A 422 -3.75 -7.34 -14.40
C PHE A 422 -5.23 -7.36 -14.73
N GLU A 423 -6.04 -7.80 -13.79
CA GLU A 423 -7.48 -7.96 -13.99
C GLU A 423 -8.29 -7.17 -12.97
N TYR A 424 -9.47 -6.72 -13.36
CA TYR A 424 -10.49 -6.25 -12.42
C TYR A 424 -11.75 -7.10 -12.55
N VAL A 425 -12.48 -7.23 -11.44
CA VAL A 425 -13.67 -8.10 -11.37
C VAL A 425 -14.93 -7.26 -11.35
N HIS A 426 -15.90 -7.63 -12.19
CA HIS A 426 -17.26 -7.07 -12.24
C HIS A 426 -18.25 -8.25 -12.32
N PRO A 427 -19.48 -8.14 -11.76
CA PRO A 427 -20.07 -7.04 -10.97
C PRO A 427 -19.56 -6.96 -9.52
N PRO A 428 -19.95 -5.93 -8.72
CA PRO A 428 -19.43 -5.72 -7.36
C PRO A 428 -19.51 -6.94 -6.43
N ALA A 429 -20.58 -7.74 -6.51
CA ALA A 429 -20.69 -8.97 -5.73
C ALA A 429 -19.61 -10.00 -6.09
N ALA A 430 -19.22 -10.10 -7.36
CA ALA A 430 -18.11 -10.94 -7.79
C ALA A 430 -16.77 -10.40 -7.28
N PHE A 431 -16.58 -9.08 -7.31
CA PHE A 431 -15.40 -8.42 -6.74
C PHE A 431 -15.23 -8.72 -5.24
N LEU A 432 -16.29 -8.53 -4.45
CA LEU A 432 -16.25 -8.79 -3.01
C LEU A 432 -15.94 -10.26 -2.70
N ARG A 433 -16.61 -11.20 -3.38
CA ARG A 433 -16.34 -12.64 -3.24
C ARG A 433 -14.91 -12.99 -3.63
N HIS A 434 -14.40 -12.42 -4.72
CA HIS A 434 -13.04 -12.65 -5.18
C HIS A 434 -12.02 -12.16 -4.15
N ARG A 435 -12.14 -10.92 -3.67
CA ARG A 435 -11.23 -10.37 -2.66
C ARG A 435 -11.29 -11.11 -1.34
N LEU A 436 -12.48 -11.51 -0.90
CA LEU A 436 -12.63 -12.33 0.31
C LEU A 436 -11.94 -13.69 0.17
N LYS A 437 -12.10 -14.38 -0.97
CA LYS A 437 -11.39 -15.64 -1.26
C LYS A 437 -9.88 -15.47 -1.20
N VAL A 438 -9.34 -14.40 -1.80
CA VAL A 438 -7.90 -14.11 -1.76
C VAL A 438 -7.42 -13.85 -0.34
N VAL A 439 -8.15 -13.06 0.46
CA VAL A 439 -7.81 -12.83 1.87
C VAL A 439 -7.83 -14.13 2.65
N THR A 440 -8.89 -14.94 2.54
CA THR A 440 -8.99 -16.23 3.25
C THR A 440 -7.84 -17.16 2.86
N ALA A 441 -7.57 -17.33 1.56
CA ALA A 441 -6.48 -18.19 1.10
C ALA A 441 -5.10 -17.69 1.56
N ALA A 442 -4.87 -16.38 1.49
CA ALA A 442 -3.62 -15.78 1.97
C ALA A 442 -3.46 -15.93 3.49
N CYS A 443 -4.52 -15.75 4.28
CA CYS A 443 -4.50 -15.97 5.72
C CYS A 443 -4.19 -17.43 6.06
N LEU A 444 -4.79 -18.40 5.37
CA LEU A 444 -4.47 -19.82 5.56
C LEU A 444 -3.02 -20.15 5.20
N MET A 445 -2.50 -19.57 4.11
CA MET A 445 -1.09 -19.72 3.73
C MET A 445 -0.15 -19.09 4.76
N LEU A 446 -0.47 -17.90 5.26
CA LEU A 446 0.31 -17.23 6.29
C LEU A 446 0.27 -17.98 7.63
N ASP A 447 -0.86 -18.61 7.96
CA ASP A 447 -0.97 -19.46 9.14
C ASP A 447 -0.11 -20.72 9.03
N PHE A 448 -0.17 -21.40 7.87
CA PHE A 448 0.70 -22.52 7.54
C PHE A 448 2.17 -22.12 7.66
N LEU A 449 2.59 -21.09 6.93
CA LEU A 449 3.98 -20.62 6.92
C LEU A 449 4.41 -20.21 8.32
N GLY A 450 3.64 -19.39 9.02
CA GLY A 450 3.98 -18.97 10.38
C GLY A 450 4.07 -20.14 11.37
N THR A 451 3.32 -21.23 11.18
CA THR A 451 3.41 -22.41 12.05
C THR A 451 4.68 -23.21 11.80
N PHE A 452 5.07 -23.39 10.53
CA PHE A 452 6.23 -24.20 10.16
C PHE A 452 7.55 -23.44 10.18
N MET A 453 7.55 -22.13 9.87
CA MET A 453 8.74 -21.28 9.95
C MET A 453 9.27 -21.21 11.38
N MET A 454 8.39 -21.18 12.38
CA MET A 454 8.79 -21.17 13.80
C MET A 454 9.56 -22.42 14.24
N LYS A 455 9.56 -23.49 13.44
CA LYS A 455 10.31 -24.73 13.71
C LYS A 455 11.71 -24.74 13.14
N ASP A 456 12.03 -23.87 12.18
CA ASP A 456 13.39 -23.72 11.65
C ASP A 456 14.08 -22.57 12.40
N PRO A 457 15.19 -22.84 13.13
CA PRO A 457 15.93 -21.82 13.88
C PRO A 457 16.34 -20.59 13.05
N TYR A 458 16.48 -20.73 11.72
CA TYR A 458 16.78 -19.62 10.82
C TYR A 458 15.75 -18.50 10.89
N PHE A 459 14.46 -18.83 10.87
CA PHE A 459 13.40 -17.81 10.87
C PHE A 459 13.21 -17.16 12.25
N VAL A 460 13.71 -17.81 13.31
CA VAL A 460 13.57 -17.35 14.69
C VAL A 460 14.76 -16.48 15.10
N PHE A 461 15.98 -16.93 14.83
CA PHE A 461 17.21 -16.32 15.36
C PHE A 461 18.03 -15.55 14.32
N GLY A 462 17.67 -15.66 13.04
CA GLY A 462 18.48 -15.17 11.93
C GLY A 462 19.59 -16.15 11.54
N ARG A 463 20.27 -15.87 10.43
CA ARG A 463 21.26 -16.81 9.85
C ARG A 463 22.40 -17.11 10.81
N ASP A 464 23.03 -16.06 11.32
CA ASP A 464 24.29 -16.17 12.06
C ASP A 464 24.12 -16.97 13.38
N ARG A 465 22.95 -16.86 14.04
CA ARG A 465 22.65 -17.57 15.30
C ARG A 465 21.96 -18.92 15.10
N SER A 466 21.37 -19.17 13.93
CA SER A 466 20.64 -20.42 13.68
C SER A 466 21.52 -21.68 13.68
N VAL A 467 22.83 -21.52 13.45
CA VAL A 467 23.79 -22.63 13.40
C VAL A 467 24.02 -23.29 14.75
N ASP A 468 23.71 -22.58 15.85
CA ASP A 468 23.89 -23.06 17.22
C ASP A 468 22.72 -23.96 17.68
N TYR A 469 21.69 -24.14 16.84
CA TYR A 469 20.47 -24.87 17.16
C TYR A 469 20.27 -26.06 16.23
N ALA A 470 19.77 -27.17 16.77
CA ALA A 470 19.43 -28.35 15.97
C ALA A 470 18.28 -28.05 14.99
N LEU A 471 18.37 -28.61 13.79
CA LEU A 471 17.29 -28.58 12.81
C LEU A 471 16.18 -29.55 13.22
N PRO A 472 14.91 -29.27 12.88
CA PRO A 472 13.85 -30.25 13.07
C PRO A 472 14.09 -31.46 12.17
N TRP A 473 13.65 -32.65 12.61
CA TRP A 473 13.93 -33.94 11.97
C TRP A 473 13.63 -34.01 10.46
N TYR A 474 12.66 -33.24 9.96
CA TYR A 474 12.29 -33.24 8.54
C TYR A 474 13.15 -32.30 7.67
N LEU A 475 13.95 -31.44 8.31
CA LEU A 475 15.00 -30.64 7.66
C LEU A 475 16.39 -31.21 7.93
N ASP A 476 16.53 -32.05 8.95
CA ASP A 476 17.76 -32.78 9.23
C ASP A 476 18.13 -33.70 8.06
N GLY A 477 19.41 -33.73 7.70
CA GLY A 477 19.92 -34.45 6.52
C GLY A 477 19.71 -33.75 5.15
N LEU A 478 19.07 -32.57 5.09
CA LEU A 478 19.07 -31.78 3.86
C LEU A 478 20.46 -31.22 3.57
N SER A 479 20.86 -31.22 2.29
CA SER A 479 22.08 -30.52 1.89
C SER A 479 21.88 -29.00 2.00
N ALA A 480 22.97 -28.25 2.20
CA ALA A 480 22.92 -26.81 2.41
C ALA A 480 22.09 -26.06 1.34
N TRP A 481 22.22 -26.43 0.06
CA TRP A 481 21.46 -25.80 -1.03
C TRP A 481 19.95 -26.14 -1.00
N ARG A 482 19.57 -27.35 -0.56
CA ARG A 482 18.15 -27.74 -0.43
C ARG A 482 17.50 -27.02 0.74
N LEU A 483 18.21 -26.94 1.87
CA LEU A 483 17.77 -26.19 3.03
C LEU A 483 17.58 -24.70 2.70
N GLU A 484 18.52 -24.13 1.93
CA GLU A 484 18.41 -22.75 1.48
C GLU A 484 17.23 -22.55 0.51
N ALA A 485 17.04 -23.45 -0.46
CA ALA A 485 15.89 -23.38 -1.36
C ALA A 485 14.56 -23.45 -0.60
N TYR A 486 14.46 -24.30 0.43
CA TYR A 486 13.33 -24.36 1.34
C TYR A 486 13.08 -23.02 2.03
N ARG A 487 14.11 -22.44 2.66
CA ARG A 487 14.00 -21.15 3.37
C ARG A 487 13.56 -20.02 2.47
N GLN A 488 14.12 -19.96 1.27
CA GLN A 488 13.76 -18.96 0.28
C GLN A 488 12.34 -19.14 -0.26
N LEU A 489 11.91 -20.37 -0.52
CA LEU A 489 10.55 -20.68 -0.98
C LEU A 489 9.50 -20.28 0.08
N PHE A 490 9.77 -20.57 1.35
CA PHE A 490 8.90 -20.17 2.46
C PHE A 490 8.84 -18.65 2.58
N SER A 491 9.99 -17.97 2.51
CA SER A 491 10.07 -16.50 2.59
C SER A 491 9.29 -15.81 1.47
N ILE A 492 9.49 -16.21 0.20
CA ILE A 492 8.79 -15.59 -0.93
C ILE A 492 7.29 -15.90 -0.91
N SER A 493 6.90 -17.11 -0.46
CA SER A 493 5.48 -17.47 -0.30
C SER A 493 4.82 -16.62 0.78
N GLY A 494 5.52 -16.38 1.89
CA GLY A 494 5.06 -15.51 2.97
C GLY A 494 4.90 -14.07 2.51
N ALA A 495 5.90 -13.52 1.82
CA ALA A 495 5.83 -12.18 1.24
C ALA A 495 4.69 -12.05 0.22
N PHE A 496 4.52 -13.04 -0.67
CA PHE A 496 3.44 -13.07 -1.65
C PHE A 496 2.07 -13.07 -0.97
N ALA A 497 1.85 -13.96 0.00
CA ALA A 497 0.59 -14.07 0.73
C ALA A 497 0.28 -12.80 1.53
N ALA A 498 1.28 -12.22 2.22
CA ALA A 498 1.13 -10.98 2.97
C ALA A 498 0.72 -9.81 2.06
N VAL A 499 1.39 -9.65 0.91
CA VAL A 499 1.05 -8.61 -0.06
C VAL A 499 -0.34 -8.84 -0.66
N ALA A 500 -0.69 -10.08 -1.01
CA ALA A 500 -2.01 -10.43 -1.54
C ALA A 500 -3.14 -10.10 -0.55
N ALA A 501 -2.95 -10.44 0.73
CA ALA A 501 -3.88 -10.14 1.81
C ALA A 501 -4.00 -8.63 2.02
N ALA A 502 -2.88 -7.92 2.17
CA ALA A 502 -2.86 -6.48 2.40
C ALA A 502 -3.55 -5.70 1.27
N TYR A 503 -3.27 -6.07 0.01
CA TYR A 503 -3.93 -5.48 -1.15
C TYR A 503 -5.42 -5.74 -1.17
N SER A 504 -5.82 -6.99 -0.98
CA SER A 504 -7.23 -7.36 -1.07
C SER A 504 -8.05 -6.73 0.04
N LEU A 505 -7.47 -6.63 1.24
CA LEU A 505 -8.08 -5.97 2.38
C LEU A 505 -8.17 -4.45 2.16
N THR A 506 -7.12 -3.83 1.62
CA THR A 506 -7.12 -2.40 1.26
C THR A 506 -8.16 -2.10 0.19
N ASP A 507 -8.27 -2.94 -0.84
CA ASP A 507 -9.27 -2.82 -1.90
C ASP A 507 -10.70 -2.89 -1.35
N LEU A 508 -11.00 -3.89 -0.50
CA LEU A 508 -12.31 -4.04 0.13
C LEU A 508 -12.68 -2.79 0.91
N VAL A 509 -11.73 -2.27 1.66
CA VAL A 509 -11.95 -1.10 2.50
C VAL A 509 -12.11 0.16 1.72
N HIS A 510 -11.23 0.38 0.75
CA HIS A 510 -11.32 1.55 -0.10
C HIS A 510 -12.63 1.52 -0.91
N TYR A 511 -13.09 0.34 -1.33
CA TYR A 511 -14.40 0.15 -1.95
C TYR A 511 -15.54 0.59 -1.02
N TYR A 512 -15.59 0.12 0.23
CA TYR A 512 -16.63 0.55 1.16
C TYR A 512 -16.50 2.04 1.53
N ALA A 513 -15.29 2.54 1.77
CA ALA A 513 -15.04 3.93 2.10
C ALA A 513 -15.56 4.87 1.01
N THR A 514 -15.18 4.62 -0.26
CA THR A 514 -15.61 5.44 -1.39
C THR A 514 -17.09 5.32 -1.66
N ARG A 515 -17.70 4.14 -1.46
CA ARG A 515 -19.15 3.96 -1.62
C ARG A 515 -19.96 4.93 -0.76
N TYR A 516 -19.48 5.25 0.45
CA TYR A 516 -20.19 6.15 1.37
C TYR A 516 -19.65 7.58 1.34
N CYS A 517 -18.33 7.77 1.30
CA CYS A 517 -17.71 9.08 1.47
C CYS A 517 -17.47 9.81 0.13
N ASN A 518 -17.31 9.07 -0.97
CA ASN A 518 -17.05 9.64 -2.29
C ASN A 518 -17.64 8.77 -3.42
N PRO A 519 -18.99 8.72 -3.56
CA PRO A 519 -19.65 7.81 -4.48
C PRO A 519 -19.28 8.01 -5.95
N SER A 520 -18.79 9.20 -6.33
CA SER A 520 -18.31 9.47 -7.69
C SER A 520 -16.99 8.75 -8.00
N ARG A 521 -16.24 8.33 -6.98
CA ARG A 521 -14.98 7.57 -7.09
C ARG A 521 -15.13 6.08 -6.82
N ASN A 522 -16.34 5.61 -6.48
CA ASN A 522 -16.59 4.18 -6.35
C ASN A 522 -16.69 3.51 -7.73
N ILE A 523 -15.53 3.28 -8.34
CA ILE A 523 -15.37 2.84 -9.72
C ILE A 523 -14.72 1.44 -9.72
N PRO A 524 -15.43 0.38 -10.16
CA PRO A 524 -14.97 -1.00 -9.98
C PRO A 524 -13.61 -1.34 -10.61
N TRP A 525 -13.28 -0.79 -11.79
CA TRP A 525 -12.00 -1.11 -12.45
C TRP A 525 -10.78 -0.42 -11.82
N MET A 526 -10.97 0.45 -10.83
CA MET A 526 -9.85 0.99 -10.06
C MET A 526 -9.18 -0.09 -9.17
N TYR A 527 -9.89 -1.18 -8.88
CA TYR A 527 -9.44 -2.26 -8.01
C TYR A 527 -8.86 -3.44 -8.82
N ALA A 528 -7.82 -3.16 -9.61
CA ALA A 528 -7.11 -4.21 -10.33
C ALA A 528 -6.35 -5.15 -9.38
N SER A 529 -6.13 -6.40 -9.79
CA SER A 529 -5.34 -7.40 -9.06
C SER A 529 -3.99 -6.85 -8.59
N ALA A 530 -3.48 -7.33 -7.46
CA ALA A 530 -2.17 -6.93 -6.95
C ALA A 530 -1.06 -7.38 -7.91
N PHE A 531 -1.17 -8.61 -8.42
CA PHE A 531 -0.20 -9.25 -9.29
C PHE A 531 -0.72 -9.35 -10.73
N GLY A 532 0.22 -9.34 -11.69
CA GLY A 532 -0.06 -9.64 -13.09
C GLY A 532 -0.04 -11.15 -13.36
N SER A 533 0.09 -11.53 -14.64
CA SER A 533 0.25 -12.92 -15.05
C SER A 533 1.65 -13.43 -14.73
N PHE A 534 1.74 -14.60 -14.10
CA PHE A 534 3.02 -15.28 -13.89
C PHE A 534 3.68 -15.70 -15.22
N GLY A 535 2.90 -15.80 -16.30
CA GLY A 535 3.40 -16.05 -17.66
C GLY A 535 4.47 -15.06 -18.10
N GLU A 536 4.43 -13.81 -17.59
CA GLU A 536 5.42 -12.78 -17.90
C GLU A 536 6.84 -13.16 -17.46
N VAL A 537 6.99 -14.01 -16.44
CA VAL A 537 8.31 -14.53 -16.03
C VAL A 537 8.89 -15.45 -17.10
N PHE A 538 8.07 -16.28 -17.72
CA PHE A 538 8.49 -17.12 -18.84
C PHE A 538 8.77 -16.27 -20.08
N ASP A 539 7.97 -15.24 -20.33
CA ASP A 539 8.06 -14.47 -21.58
C ASP A 539 9.18 -13.43 -21.54
N ARG A 540 9.49 -12.87 -20.36
CA ARG A 540 10.38 -11.71 -20.20
C ARG A 540 11.40 -11.88 -19.08
N GLY A 541 11.46 -13.06 -18.44
CA GLY A 541 12.46 -13.37 -17.42
C GLY A 541 12.34 -12.50 -16.18
N LEU A 542 13.50 -12.10 -15.65
CA LEU A 542 13.61 -11.29 -14.44
C LEU A 542 12.97 -9.90 -14.61
N ALA A 543 13.00 -9.36 -15.84
CA ALA A 543 12.29 -8.13 -16.17
C ALA A 543 10.76 -8.30 -16.13
N GLY A 544 10.25 -9.49 -16.49
CA GLY A 544 8.85 -9.86 -16.34
C GLY A 544 8.45 -10.03 -14.88
N PHE A 545 9.30 -10.68 -14.07
CA PHE A 545 9.09 -10.87 -12.64
C PHE A 545 8.85 -9.53 -11.93
N TRP A 546 9.80 -8.60 -12.01
CA TRP A 546 9.69 -7.30 -11.32
C TRP A 546 8.85 -6.27 -12.07
N GLY A 547 8.83 -6.32 -13.40
CA GLY A 547 8.25 -5.28 -14.24
C GLY A 547 6.81 -5.52 -14.66
N SER A 548 6.30 -6.74 -14.55
CA SER A 548 4.93 -7.11 -14.97
C SER A 548 4.18 -7.96 -13.95
N TRP A 549 4.84 -8.86 -13.22
CA TRP A 549 4.15 -9.80 -12.33
C TRP A 549 4.02 -9.30 -10.89
N TRP A 550 5.13 -8.91 -10.25
CA TRP A 550 5.19 -8.49 -8.85
C TRP A 550 4.41 -7.19 -8.59
N HIS A 551 3.89 -6.94 -7.37
CA HIS A 551 2.76 -6.05 -7.01
C HIS A 551 2.63 -4.59 -7.56
N GLN A 552 3.65 -4.00 -8.20
CA GLN A 552 3.62 -2.69 -8.88
C GLN A 552 3.17 -1.47 -8.05
N THR A 553 3.01 -1.61 -6.74
CA THR A 553 2.49 -0.60 -5.81
C THR A 553 3.19 0.73 -5.90
N PHE A 554 4.53 0.70 -5.88
CA PHE A 554 5.39 1.87 -5.74
C PHE A 554 5.97 2.33 -7.07
N ARG A 555 5.49 1.75 -8.19
CA ARG A 555 6.10 1.92 -9.50
C ARG A 555 6.10 3.39 -9.93
N GLN A 556 5.07 4.17 -9.60
CA GLN A 556 5.00 5.59 -9.94
C GLN A 556 6.12 6.38 -9.28
N GLN A 557 6.31 6.18 -7.98
CA GLN A 557 7.31 6.86 -7.16
C GLN A 557 8.71 6.47 -7.63
N PHE A 558 8.94 5.17 -7.88
CA PHE A 558 10.22 4.64 -8.34
C PHE A 558 10.63 5.16 -9.73
N LEU A 559 9.67 5.34 -10.65
CA LEU A 559 9.93 5.88 -11.99
C LEU A 559 9.98 7.41 -12.04
N SER A 560 9.47 8.10 -11.01
CA SER A 560 9.29 9.56 -11.05
C SER A 560 10.58 10.34 -11.33
N PRO A 561 11.77 9.99 -10.80
CA PRO A 561 12.99 10.74 -11.10
C PRO A 561 13.38 10.65 -12.58
N ALA A 562 13.33 9.45 -13.16
CA ALA A 562 13.63 9.24 -14.57
C ALA A 562 12.59 9.91 -15.48
N ALA A 563 11.31 9.85 -15.12
CA ALA A 563 10.25 10.55 -15.86
C ALA A 563 10.45 12.08 -15.85
N PHE A 564 10.93 12.63 -14.73
CA PHE A 564 11.27 14.04 -14.63
C PHE A 564 12.46 14.42 -15.51
N LEU A 565 13.55 13.65 -15.47
CA LEU A 565 14.73 13.87 -16.33
C LEU A 565 14.37 13.80 -17.82
N LEU A 566 13.48 12.87 -18.18
CA LEU A 566 12.96 12.75 -19.54
C LEU A 566 12.14 14.00 -19.93
N LYS A 567 11.24 14.47 -19.05
CA LYS A 567 10.43 15.69 -19.28
C LYS A 567 11.32 16.93 -19.44
N LYS A 568 12.48 16.96 -18.76
CA LYS A 568 13.46 18.04 -18.87
C LYS A 568 14.40 17.93 -20.06
N GLY A 569 14.31 16.85 -20.86
CA GLY A 569 15.19 16.62 -22.00
C GLY A 569 16.63 16.23 -21.62
N VAL A 570 16.91 15.93 -20.35
CA VAL A 570 18.23 15.51 -19.87
C VAL A 570 18.55 14.10 -20.36
N ILE A 571 17.56 13.22 -20.39
CA ILE A 571 17.65 11.87 -20.98
C ILE A 571 16.66 11.73 -22.14
N ARG A 572 17.01 10.95 -23.16
CA ARG A 572 16.16 10.72 -24.33
C ARG A 572 15.33 9.45 -24.17
N LYS A 573 14.04 9.52 -24.53
CA LYS A 573 13.14 8.35 -24.51
C LYS A 573 13.68 7.26 -25.43
N GLY A 574 13.71 6.02 -24.94
CA GLY A 574 14.16 4.86 -25.72
C GLY A 574 15.68 4.73 -25.87
N SER A 575 16.47 5.71 -25.41
CA SER A 575 17.93 5.58 -25.38
C SER A 575 18.38 4.57 -24.31
N THR A 576 19.50 3.89 -24.55
CA THR A 576 20.11 2.96 -23.58
C THR A 576 20.39 3.64 -22.25
N ALA A 577 20.97 4.85 -22.27
CA ALA A 577 21.24 5.63 -21.07
C ALA A 577 19.95 5.98 -20.31
N GLY A 578 18.90 6.41 -21.01
CA GLY A 578 17.61 6.71 -20.38
C GLY A 578 16.96 5.48 -19.74
N ASN A 579 17.03 4.33 -20.41
CA ASN A 579 16.52 3.06 -19.87
C ASN A 579 17.32 2.61 -18.64
N LEU A 580 18.65 2.76 -18.67
CA LEU A 580 19.52 2.42 -17.55
C LEU A 580 19.25 3.31 -16.33
N VAL A 581 19.13 4.63 -16.53
CA VAL A 581 18.78 5.58 -15.46
C VAL A 581 17.44 5.21 -14.85
N ALA A 582 16.43 4.91 -15.67
CA ALA A 582 15.12 4.49 -15.17
C ALA A 582 15.19 3.19 -14.36
N LEU A 583 15.92 2.18 -14.86
CA LEU A 583 16.07 0.89 -14.22
C LEU A 583 16.78 1.02 -12.86
N LEU A 584 17.95 1.65 -12.84
CA LEU A 584 18.75 1.82 -11.62
C LEU A 584 18.03 2.69 -10.59
N SER A 585 17.36 3.77 -11.03
CA SER A 585 16.57 4.62 -10.14
C SER A 585 15.45 3.82 -9.46
N CYS A 586 14.76 2.94 -10.21
CA CYS A 586 13.68 2.13 -9.66
C CYS A 586 14.19 1.18 -8.56
N PHE A 587 15.26 0.44 -8.85
CA PHE A 587 15.80 -0.54 -7.91
C PHE A 587 16.52 0.12 -6.72
N ALA A 588 17.16 1.27 -6.91
CA ALA A 588 17.72 2.05 -5.82
C ALA A 588 16.61 2.54 -4.86
N MET A 589 15.53 3.11 -5.39
CA MET A 589 14.39 3.56 -4.57
C MET A 589 13.70 2.38 -3.87
N SER A 590 13.54 1.24 -4.55
CA SER A 590 13.02 0.01 -3.94
C SER A 590 13.91 -0.47 -2.80
N GLY A 591 15.23 -0.50 -3.02
CA GLY A 591 16.22 -0.88 -2.02
C GLY A 591 16.19 0.00 -0.78
N LEU A 592 16.12 1.32 -0.97
CA LEU A 592 16.02 2.29 0.12
C LEU A 592 14.73 2.13 0.91
N LEU A 593 13.57 1.98 0.23
CA LEU A 593 12.29 1.75 0.89
C LEU A 593 12.39 0.57 1.86
N HIS A 594 12.91 -0.54 1.36
CA HIS A 594 13.02 -1.80 2.09
C HIS A 594 14.07 -1.73 3.22
N GLY A 595 15.27 -1.21 2.97
CA GLY A 595 16.31 -1.05 4.00
C GLY A 595 15.91 -0.12 5.14
N MET A 596 15.02 0.85 4.89
CA MET A 596 14.48 1.72 5.94
C MET A 596 13.51 0.97 6.87
N GLY A 597 12.85 -0.09 6.40
CA GLY A 597 12.10 -1.00 7.26
C GLY A 597 13.01 -1.70 8.28
N SER A 598 14.20 -2.10 7.86
CA SER A 598 15.23 -2.69 8.72
C SER A 598 15.77 -1.69 9.75
N LEU A 599 15.90 -0.41 9.38
CA LEU A 599 16.33 0.66 10.30
C LEU A 599 15.34 0.87 11.46
N SER A 600 14.05 0.81 11.17
CA SER A 600 12.99 0.97 12.15
C SER A 600 12.71 -0.28 12.98
N ALA A 601 13.23 -1.45 12.57
CA ALA A 601 13.16 -2.66 13.36
C ALA A 601 14.00 -2.53 14.65
N VAL A 602 13.61 -3.27 15.69
CA VAL A 602 14.26 -3.24 17.00
C VAL A 602 15.64 -3.94 16.97
N PRO A 603 15.77 -5.17 16.42
CA PRO A 603 17.06 -5.83 16.34
C PRO A 603 18.03 -5.07 15.42
N HIS A 604 19.32 -5.18 15.70
CA HIS A 604 20.35 -4.68 14.79
C HIS A 604 20.38 -5.52 13.51
N THR A 605 20.16 -4.85 12.40
CA THR A 605 20.15 -5.43 11.05
C THR A 605 21.29 -4.85 10.21
N LYS A 606 21.58 -5.49 9.08
CA LYS A 606 22.61 -5.03 8.13
C LYS A 606 21.92 -4.20 7.05
N LEU A 607 21.74 -2.89 7.29
CA LEU A 607 20.94 -1.97 6.45
C LEU A 607 21.26 -1.97 4.94
N TRP A 608 22.46 -2.42 4.55
CA TRP A 608 22.88 -2.50 3.16
C TRP A 608 22.35 -3.75 2.43
N LYS A 609 21.96 -4.81 3.14
CA LYS A 609 21.55 -6.10 2.58
C LYS A 609 20.39 -5.96 1.59
N GLN A 610 19.30 -5.33 2.01
CA GLN A 610 18.12 -5.13 1.15
C GLN A 610 18.40 -4.17 -0.03
N PRO A 611 19.07 -3.00 0.16
CA PRO A 611 19.52 -2.17 -0.96
C PRO A 611 20.34 -2.91 -2.01
N VAL A 612 21.32 -3.71 -1.59
CA VAL A 612 22.15 -4.50 -2.51
C VAL A 612 21.32 -5.56 -3.22
N PHE A 613 20.43 -6.26 -2.51
CA PHE A 613 19.50 -7.23 -3.13
C PHE A 613 18.72 -6.60 -4.29
N PHE A 614 18.09 -5.44 -4.06
CA PHE A 614 17.28 -4.79 -5.10
C PHE A 614 18.14 -4.24 -6.25
N LEU A 615 19.29 -3.63 -5.97
CA LEU A 615 20.21 -3.17 -7.02
C LEU A 615 20.69 -4.33 -7.92
N LEU A 616 20.97 -5.49 -7.32
CA LEU A 616 21.33 -6.70 -8.06
C LEU A 616 20.22 -7.18 -8.99
N GLN A 617 18.95 -6.89 -8.72
CA GLN A 617 17.86 -7.23 -9.66
C GLN A 617 17.95 -6.41 -10.95
N GLY A 618 18.30 -5.13 -10.85
CA GLY A 618 18.58 -4.28 -12.01
C GLY A 618 19.76 -4.81 -12.83
N MET A 619 20.84 -5.21 -12.14
CA MET A 619 22.00 -5.82 -12.79
C MET A 619 21.67 -7.16 -13.44
N GLY A 620 20.86 -8.00 -12.78
CA GLY A 620 20.39 -9.27 -13.33
C GLY A 620 19.60 -9.11 -14.61
N ILE A 621 18.77 -8.07 -14.70
CA ILE A 621 18.03 -7.76 -15.93
C ILE A 621 18.99 -7.38 -17.06
N ILE A 622 20.03 -6.59 -16.78
CA ILE A 622 21.05 -6.22 -17.78
C ILE A 622 21.80 -7.47 -18.23
N VAL A 623 22.28 -8.29 -17.30
CA VAL A 623 22.99 -9.54 -17.59
C VAL A 623 22.12 -10.47 -18.41
N GLN A 624 20.85 -10.67 -18.04
CA GLN A 624 19.92 -11.51 -18.79
C GLN A 624 19.74 -11.01 -20.22
N GLN A 625 19.62 -9.69 -20.42
CA GLN A 625 19.49 -9.09 -21.74
C GLN A 625 20.74 -9.35 -22.60
N GLN A 626 21.95 -9.17 -22.05
CA GLN A 626 23.19 -9.45 -22.76
C GLN A 626 23.33 -10.93 -23.11
N LEU A 627 23.06 -11.82 -22.16
CA LEU A 627 23.08 -13.28 -22.40
C LEU A 627 22.05 -13.69 -23.45
N SER A 628 20.86 -13.07 -23.45
CA SER A 628 19.83 -13.33 -24.45
C SER A 628 20.28 -12.90 -25.84
N LEU A 629 20.95 -11.74 -25.96
CA LEU A 629 21.52 -11.27 -27.24
C LEU A 629 22.59 -12.22 -27.76
N LEU A 630 23.52 -12.64 -26.91
CA LEU A 630 24.55 -13.62 -27.27
C LEU A 630 23.94 -14.96 -27.68
N ALA A 631 22.98 -15.46 -26.90
CA ALA A 631 22.27 -16.71 -27.19
C ALA A 631 21.50 -16.65 -28.50
N THR A 632 20.90 -15.50 -28.87
CA THR A 632 20.25 -15.35 -30.18
C THR A 632 21.23 -15.34 -31.35
N GLY A 633 22.49 -14.94 -31.12
CA GLY A 633 23.55 -15.07 -32.12
C GLY A 633 23.98 -16.52 -32.35
N ILE A 634 24.01 -17.33 -31.29
CA ILE A 634 24.43 -18.74 -31.34
C ILE A 634 23.28 -19.66 -31.78
N LEU A 635 22.07 -19.39 -31.29
CA LEU A 635 20.85 -20.19 -31.51
C LEU A 635 19.73 -19.32 -32.12
N PRO A 636 19.90 -18.79 -33.35
CA PRO A 636 18.93 -17.87 -33.96
C PRO A 636 17.55 -18.51 -34.18
N ALA A 637 17.51 -19.84 -34.32
CA ALA A 637 16.30 -20.64 -34.49
C ALA A 637 15.75 -21.25 -33.19
N ALA A 638 16.17 -20.75 -32.01
CA ALA A 638 15.66 -21.25 -30.73
C ALA A 638 14.12 -21.19 -30.66
N SER A 639 13.50 -22.33 -30.36
CA SER A 639 12.05 -22.44 -30.24
C SER A 639 11.51 -21.57 -29.10
N VAL A 640 10.24 -21.15 -29.21
CA VAL A 640 9.58 -20.35 -28.16
C VAL A 640 9.64 -21.05 -26.78
N PRO A 641 9.34 -22.37 -26.65
CA PRO A 641 9.47 -23.06 -25.37
C PRO A 641 10.88 -23.01 -24.79
N LEU A 642 11.92 -23.16 -25.62
CA LEU A 642 13.30 -23.11 -25.17
C LEU A 642 13.67 -21.73 -24.62
N ARG A 643 13.26 -20.65 -25.30
CA ARG A 643 13.48 -19.28 -24.81
C ARG A 643 12.73 -19.01 -23.50
N ARG A 644 11.48 -19.49 -23.39
CA ARG A 644 10.67 -19.37 -22.18
C ARG A 644 11.26 -20.14 -21.01
N ALA A 645 11.75 -21.36 -21.26
CA ALA A 645 12.47 -22.15 -20.26
C ALA A 645 13.77 -21.46 -19.83
N GLY A 646 14.54 -20.91 -20.77
CA GLY A 646 15.75 -20.14 -20.46
C GLY A 646 15.48 -18.90 -19.60
N ASN A 647 14.41 -18.16 -19.91
CA ASN A 647 13.97 -17.02 -19.11
C ASN A 647 13.58 -17.42 -17.68
N ALA A 648 12.79 -18.48 -17.53
CA ALA A 648 12.36 -18.98 -16.24
C ALA A 648 13.56 -19.50 -15.42
N LEU A 649 14.45 -20.28 -16.05
CA LEU A 649 15.64 -20.83 -15.42
C LEU A 649 16.59 -19.72 -14.96
N PHE A 650 16.87 -18.72 -15.81
CA PHE A 650 17.70 -17.58 -15.42
C PHE A 650 17.09 -16.84 -14.22
N THR A 651 15.78 -16.58 -14.27
CA THR A 651 15.07 -15.88 -13.19
C THR A 651 15.16 -16.65 -11.87
N LEU A 652 14.93 -17.97 -11.92
CA LEU A 652 15.02 -18.85 -10.76
C LEU A 652 16.43 -18.86 -10.16
N LEU A 653 17.46 -19.07 -10.99
CA LEU A 653 18.85 -19.11 -10.54
C LEU A 653 19.32 -17.76 -9.98
N TRP A 654 18.96 -16.66 -10.64
CA TRP A 654 19.33 -15.32 -10.18
C TRP A 654 18.68 -14.96 -8.84
N LEU A 655 17.38 -15.21 -8.71
CA LEU A 655 16.68 -14.99 -7.46
C LEU A 655 17.23 -15.91 -6.36
N TYR A 656 17.49 -17.19 -6.66
CA TYR A 656 18.07 -18.10 -5.70
C TYR A 656 19.44 -17.63 -5.18
N ALA A 657 20.31 -17.17 -6.08
CA ALA A 657 21.64 -16.69 -5.73
C ALA A 657 21.63 -15.38 -4.92
N THR A 658 20.59 -14.55 -5.06
CA THR A 658 20.54 -13.21 -4.44
C THR A 658 19.58 -13.10 -3.26
N ALA A 659 18.57 -13.97 -3.16
CA ALA A 659 17.48 -13.87 -2.18
C ALA A 659 17.93 -13.96 -0.72
N ALA A 660 19.03 -14.65 -0.44
CA ALA A 660 19.66 -14.68 0.88
C ALA A 660 19.88 -13.28 1.46
N LEU A 661 20.31 -12.31 0.64
CA LEU A 661 20.51 -10.92 1.07
C LEU A 661 19.23 -10.33 1.66
N PHE A 662 18.08 -10.60 1.03
CA PHE A 662 16.79 -10.11 1.52
C PHE A 662 16.28 -10.94 2.70
N ASN A 663 16.27 -12.26 2.57
CA ASN A 663 15.66 -13.15 3.54
C ASN A 663 16.41 -13.17 4.87
N ASP A 664 17.75 -13.11 4.84
CA ASP A 664 18.55 -13.07 6.06
C ASP A 664 18.26 -11.79 6.84
N ASP A 665 18.11 -10.65 6.17
CA ASP A 665 17.79 -9.40 6.84
C ASP A 665 16.37 -9.43 7.44
N MET A 666 15.41 -10.08 6.75
CA MET A 666 14.05 -10.31 7.27
C MET A 666 14.03 -11.26 8.47
N ALA A 667 14.91 -12.26 8.48
CA ALA A 667 15.07 -13.15 9.63
C ALA A 667 15.78 -12.45 10.80
N ASP A 668 16.85 -11.70 10.53
CA ASP A 668 17.61 -10.94 11.53
C ASP A 668 16.73 -9.87 12.22
N MET A 669 15.78 -9.24 11.50
CA MET A 669 14.82 -8.31 12.10
C MET A 669 13.68 -8.98 12.88
N GLY A 670 13.57 -10.31 12.80
CA GLY A 670 12.49 -11.09 13.41
C GLY A 670 11.14 -10.95 12.70
N LEU A 671 11.10 -10.59 11.41
CA LEU A 671 9.83 -10.37 10.69
C LEU A 671 8.95 -11.63 10.71
N TRP A 672 9.57 -12.80 10.61
CA TRP A 672 8.89 -14.09 10.57
C TRP A 672 8.29 -14.53 11.91
N LEU A 673 8.65 -13.84 13.00
CA LEU A 673 8.03 -13.99 14.32
C LEU A 673 6.66 -13.31 14.41
N LEU A 674 6.30 -12.51 13.39
CA LEU A 674 4.99 -11.90 13.31
C LEU A 674 3.92 -12.98 13.18
N GLU A 675 2.98 -12.99 14.12
CA GLU A 675 1.74 -13.77 14.02
C GLU A 675 0.72 -13.02 13.12
N PRO A 676 0.56 -13.41 11.84
CA PRO A 676 -0.12 -12.57 10.86
C PRO A 676 -1.64 -12.69 10.90
N VAL A 677 -2.16 -13.72 11.57
CA VAL A 677 -3.59 -14.03 11.70
C VAL A 677 -3.94 -14.22 13.18
N PRO A 678 -5.15 -13.85 13.62
CA PRO A 678 -5.54 -13.97 15.03
C PRO A 678 -5.78 -15.40 15.49
N PHE A 679 -6.23 -16.28 14.60
CA PHE A 679 -6.56 -17.67 14.89
C PHE A 679 -5.77 -18.60 13.98
N SER A 680 -5.13 -19.62 14.55
CA SER A 680 -4.36 -20.62 13.81
C SER A 680 -5.14 -21.92 13.63
N VAL A 681 -5.52 -22.23 12.40
CA VAL A 681 -6.09 -23.53 12.04
C VAL A 681 -5.04 -24.62 12.20
N PHE A 682 -3.78 -24.37 11.82
CA PHE A 682 -2.73 -25.40 11.89
C PHE A 682 -2.34 -25.74 13.33
N ARG A 683 -2.28 -24.76 14.25
CA ARG A 683 -2.10 -25.06 15.69
C ARG A 683 -3.32 -25.77 16.29
N ALA A 684 -4.54 -25.43 15.87
CA ALA A 684 -5.75 -26.15 16.28
C ALA A 684 -5.71 -27.64 15.87
N LEU A 685 -5.07 -27.95 14.74
CA LEU A 685 -4.83 -29.31 14.26
C LEU A 685 -3.64 -30.01 14.93
N GLY A 686 -3.02 -29.41 15.95
CA GLY A 686 -1.89 -29.99 16.69
C GLY A 686 -0.55 -29.88 15.95
N LEU A 687 -0.45 -29.04 14.91
CA LEU A 687 0.79 -28.87 14.14
C LEU A 687 1.70 -27.77 14.70
N GLY A 688 1.29 -27.07 15.77
CA GLY A 688 2.11 -26.12 16.53
C GLY A 688 3.11 -26.80 17.46
N PHE A 689 3.81 -26.00 18.26
CA PHE A 689 4.57 -26.53 19.39
C PHE A 689 3.64 -26.97 20.53
N PRO A 690 4.06 -27.92 21.39
CA PRO A 690 3.30 -28.29 22.57
C PRO A 690 3.00 -27.08 23.46
N GLY A 691 1.71 -26.82 23.70
CA GLY A 691 1.24 -25.69 24.49
C GLY A 691 1.00 -24.39 23.71
N ASP A 692 1.19 -24.38 22.38
CA ASP A 692 0.84 -23.23 21.54
C ASP A 692 -0.65 -22.88 21.66
N ALA A 693 -0.93 -21.60 21.88
CA ALA A 693 -2.29 -21.10 21.84
C ALA A 693 -2.82 -21.05 20.39
N VAL A 694 -4.04 -21.55 20.20
CA VAL A 694 -4.75 -21.46 18.92
C VAL A 694 -5.08 -20.00 18.59
N TRP A 695 -5.38 -19.20 19.61
CA TRP A 695 -5.49 -17.76 19.51
C TRP A 695 -4.10 -17.12 19.64
N ARG A 696 -3.66 -16.39 18.60
CA ARG A 696 -2.28 -15.91 18.44
C ARG A 696 -2.08 -14.46 18.90
N TRP A 697 -3.12 -13.62 18.84
CA TRP A 697 -2.98 -12.18 19.11
C TRP A 697 -3.11 -11.87 20.60
N ASP A 698 -2.14 -11.14 21.13
CA ASP A 698 -2.15 -10.61 22.47
C ASP A 698 -2.33 -9.07 22.48
N SER A 699 -2.11 -8.45 23.63
CA SER A 699 -2.21 -6.99 23.80
C SER A 699 -1.25 -6.17 22.91
N SER A 700 -0.19 -6.76 22.36
CA SER A 700 0.76 -6.09 21.45
C SER A 700 0.23 -5.92 20.02
N TYR A 701 -0.87 -6.59 19.68
CA TYR A 701 -1.57 -6.44 18.40
C TYR A 701 -2.71 -5.42 18.48
N LEU A 702 -3.01 -4.91 19.67
CA LEU A 702 -4.09 -3.96 19.90
C LEU A 702 -3.53 -2.55 19.96
N PHE A 703 -4.27 -1.62 19.37
CA PHE A 703 -3.97 -0.21 19.50
C PHE A 703 -4.22 0.24 20.94
N ARG A 704 -3.28 1.00 21.47
CA ARG A 704 -3.35 1.55 22.82
C ARG A 704 -2.98 3.03 22.80
N TRP A 705 -3.50 3.75 23.78
CA TRP A 705 -3.09 5.13 24.01
C TRP A 705 -1.73 5.14 24.71
N HIS A 706 -0.78 5.90 24.17
CA HIS A 706 0.49 6.23 24.82
C HIS A 706 0.46 7.69 25.27
N SER A 707 0.83 7.93 26.53
CA SER A 707 0.99 9.26 27.09
C SER A 707 2.48 9.56 27.26
N GLY A 708 2.99 10.49 26.45
CA GLY A 708 4.35 11.01 26.57
C GLY A 708 4.42 12.21 27.51
N ARG A 709 5.63 12.77 27.68
CA ARG A 709 5.85 13.97 28.50
C ARG A 709 5.17 15.22 27.92
N TYR A 710 5.08 15.29 26.60
CA TYR A 710 4.43 16.37 25.88
C TYR A 710 3.24 15.86 25.06
N TRP A 711 2.31 16.76 24.72
CA TRP A 711 1.10 16.38 23.97
C TRP A 711 1.44 15.78 22.60
N TRP A 712 2.50 16.26 21.93
CA TRP A 712 2.96 15.72 20.64
C TRP A 712 3.69 14.38 20.75
N GLN A 713 4.01 13.95 21.97
CA GLN A 713 4.53 12.61 22.27
C GLN A 713 3.42 11.66 22.73
N SER A 714 2.17 12.11 22.74
CA SER A 714 1.02 11.31 23.14
C SER A 714 0.16 10.97 21.93
N GLY A 715 -0.43 9.78 21.90
CA GLY A 715 -1.27 9.35 20.79
C GLY A 715 -1.49 7.85 20.75
N ILE A 716 -2.12 7.40 19.66
CA ILE A 716 -2.35 5.98 19.41
C ILE A 716 -1.03 5.33 18.97
N THR A 717 -0.64 4.27 19.67
CA THR A 717 0.48 3.38 19.35
C THR A 717 -0.01 1.95 19.23
N ILE A 718 0.86 1.09 18.72
CA ILE A 718 0.76 -0.38 18.77
C ILE A 718 2.05 -0.96 19.32
#